data_AF-A0AAV5TKF2-F1
#
_entry.id   AF-A0AAV5TKF2-F1
#
_cell.length_a   1.000
_cell.length_b   1.000
_cell.length_c   1.000
_cell.angle_alpha   90.00
_cell.angle_beta   90.00
_cell.angle_gamma   90.00
#
_symmetry.space_group_name_H-M   'P 1'
#
loop_
_entity.id
_entity.type
_entity.pdbx_description
1 polymer ?
#
loop_
_entity_poly.entity_id
_entity_poly.type
_entity_poly.pdbx_seq_one_letter_code
_entity_poly.pdbx_strand_id
1 'polypeptide(L)'
;YITGEWVFQQGDGRTTPPPKNFNKWITGDAPTDDSKGTCAYSEYGLWYPTTCDKEYVVICQKHMYDRHNIPSNLGDDGLSPGNYYLVVQTDFLASDTGCDVEIRVQSDLNIEFGFVDGMRKDAPHPIANVDSNENRVVSSVSIGKANSQNCMLQHVQLRSDDASSTLLEAATYSYRLGCGYDFVSQPLSCDLTNDKDFSVVMIGEDDTGNTFQRYSTSLCSKWYICENGGAYWNGQCLCPDYYTGDKCERVMCQNGGELSMSGDKCKCPSGFGGEVCQSVHCDANSETSFSNDGKALVLVLEKSETTADAIKTIGKTIHTIVQSLNDQHQGWIDKYMVLTFTLDGTIGDLAVYDDVNQFAKSLLRIADDAWAYNGDCRMPIWKALDHLFDFPSSEYLRGSELLIVSAASPNDADMASIHATMEKFDIQTPIVDFLHLDSVKCNVNDWIKELGEFTNFLSTTGGMIFRVDSEFVGLGMNSFLPTRYASQLLSYSDPLNCTDNEIFIQVDTDMAIVFIMVGGQGAKMEIETPKKKDPITTFQWWNSDEQSLWSMYPKYPGIYKITVNSKGSMCSPVVYGSVGAIAEGNPHAAQVFSGFIQSYNYLNTPKPYAVYGAVNFPVFHILEQQDAQTPPETLFMAIMTRKSIEGSNEESYTSDVDLRDGCSYTYMGKAFTCVAENDVITLSV
;
A
#
# COMPACT_ATOMS: atom_id res chain seq x y z
N TYR A 1 -8.27 80.67 -14.27
CA TYR A 1 -7.70 81.86 -14.90
C TYR A 1 -8.49 83.07 -14.44
N ILE A 2 -7.90 83.87 -13.55
CA ILE A 2 -8.51 85.07 -12.97
C ILE A 2 -7.51 86.20 -13.18
N THR A 3 -7.96 87.31 -13.78
CA THR A 3 -7.14 88.53 -13.97
C THR A 3 -5.77 88.31 -14.62
N GLY A 4 -5.68 87.39 -15.60
CA GLY A 4 -4.43 87.14 -16.32
C GLY A 4 -3.53 86.05 -15.72
N GLU A 5 -3.94 85.43 -14.60
CA GLU A 5 -3.15 84.40 -13.93
C GLU A 5 -3.98 83.15 -13.62
N TRP A 6 -3.32 82.00 -13.66
CA TRP A 6 -3.89 80.75 -13.16
C TRP A 6 -3.72 80.67 -11.66
N VAL A 7 -4.80 80.41 -10.93
CA VAL A 7 -4.85 80.36 -9.47
C VAL A 7 -5.76 79.24 -9.01
N PHE A 8 -5.51 78.71 -7.80
CA PHE A 8 -6.47 77.88 -7.09
C PHE A 8 -7.40 78.77 -6.27
N GLN A 9 -8.68 78.80 -6.65
CA GLN A 9 -9.72 79.52 -5.92
C GLN A 9 -10.35 78.61 -4.86
N GLN A 10 -10.37 79.05 -3.61
CA GLN A 10 -11.01 78.36 -2.50
C GLN A 10 -12.50 78.73 -2.43
N GLY A 11 -13.30 77.90 -1.74
CA GLY A 11 -14.74 78.12 -1.59
C GLY A 11 -15.12 79.42 -0.86
N ASP A 12 -14.19 80.03 -0.14
CA ASP A 12 -14.34 81.34 0.51
C ASP A 12 -14.00 82.53 -0.42
N GLY A 13 -13.69 82.27 -1.68
CA GLY A 13 -13.33 83.26 -2.70
C GLY A 13 -11.86 83.69 -2.69
N ARG A 14 -11.03 83.20 -1.77
CA ARG A 14 -9.59 83.51 -1.77
C ARG A 14 -8.86 82.73 -2.86
N THR A 15 -7.82 83.33 -3.41
CA THR A 15 -6.98 82.70 -4.44
C THR A 15 -5.61 82.37 -3.88
N THR A 16 -5.05 81.24 -4.31
CA THR A 16 -3.69 80.81 -3.98
C THR A 16 -2.89 80.55 -5.24
N PRO A 17 -1.57 80.81 -5.23
CA PRO A 17 -0.71 80.50 -6.36
C PRO A 17 -0.75 79.00 -6.67
N PRO A 18 -0.68 78.63 -7.95
CA PRO A 18 -0.65 77.23 -8.34
C PRO A 18 0.65 76.53 -7.88
N PRO A 19 0.62 75.21 -7.65
CA PRO A 19 1.78 74.45 -7.22
C PRO A 19 2.86 74.43 -8.31
N LYS A 20 4.13 74.17 -7.94
CA LYS A 20 5.29 74.26 -8.87
C LYS A 20 5.19 73.34 -10.10
N ASN A 21 4.42 72.27 -10.05
CA ASN A 21 4.18 71.33 -11.16
C ASN A 21 3.08 71.81 -12.13
N PHE A 22 2.43 72.94 -11.84
CA PHE A 22 1.36 73.51 -12.67
C PHE A 22 1.82 73.99 -14.05
N ASN A 23 3.13 74.07 -14.27
CA ASN A 23 3.73 74.47 -15.53
C ASN A 23 3.60 73.39 -16.63
N LYS A 24 3.14 72.19 -16.29
CA LYS A 24 3.00 71.06 -17.23
C LYS A 24 1.64 71.08 -17.91
N TRP A 25 1.49 71.90 -18.94
CA TRP A 25 0.26 71.95 -19.74
C TRP A 25 0.31 70.97 -20.89
N ILE A 26 -0.84 70.43 -21.30
CA ILE A 26 -0.92 69.54 -22.48
C ILE A 26 -0.40 70.22 -23.75
N THR A 27 -0.50 71.55 -23.81
CA THR A 27 0.00 72.39 -24.91
C THR A 27 1.48 72.75 -24.80
N GLY A 28 2.20 72.22 -23.81
CA GLY A 28 3.57 72.61 -23.47
C GLY A 28 3.61 73.83 -22.56
N ASP A 29 3.06 74.96 -23.01
CA ASP A 29 2.97 76.20 -22.25
C ASP A 29 1.57 76.43 -21.65
N ALA A 30 1.53 77.19 -20.55
CA ALA A 30 0.29 77.65 -19.94
C ALA A 30 -0.49 78.57 -20.89
N PRO A 31 -1.80 78.36 -21.10
CA PRO A 31 -2.62 79.30 -21.84
C PRO A 31 -2.50 80.70 -21.24
N THR A 32 -2.16 81.67 -22.08
CA THR A 32 -1.96 83.09 -21.72
C THR A 32 -3.25 83.91 -21.81
N ASP A 33 -4.37 83.27 -22.13
CA ASP A 33 -5.70 83.88 -22.24
C ASP A 33 -6.78 82.88 -21.83
N ASP A 34 -8.02 83.36 -21.78
CA ASP A 34 -9.23 82.59 -21.43
C ASP A 34 -9.90 81.93 -22.65
N SER A 35 -9.25 81.96 -23.83
CA SER A 35 -9.84 81.47 -25.08
C SER A 35 -10.16 79.97 -25.06
N LYS A 36 -9.49 79.21 -24.18
CA LYS A 36 -9.69 77.77 -23.96
C LYS A 36 -10.45 77.46 -22.67
N GLY A 37 -11.07 78.48 -22.07
CA GLY A 37 -11.81 78.42 -20.83
C GLY A 37 -11.02 78.92 -19.61
N THR A 38 -11.75 79.24 -18.54
CA THR A 38 -11.20 79.87 -17.33
C THR A 38 -10.88 78.87 -16.22
N CYS A 39 -11.20 77.59 -16.39
CA CYS A 39 -10.88 76.51 -15.46
C CYS A 39 -9.86 75.54 -16.08
N ALA A 40 -9.27 74.68 -15.26
CA ALA A 40 -8.38 73.64 -15.74
C ALA A 40 -8.50 72.40 -14.84
N TYR A 41 -8.34 71.23 -15.44
CA TYR A 41 -8.26 69.96 -14.70
C TYR A 41 -6.91 69.30 -14.97
N SER A 42 -6.46 68.44 -14.04
CA SER A 42 -5.22 67.68 -14.21
C SER A 42 -5.53 66.21 -14.51
N GLU A 43 -4.91 65.69 -15.55
CA GLU A 43 -4.99 64.28 -15.95
C GLU A 43 -3.58 63.79 -16.29
N TYR A 44 -3.17 62.65 -15.72
CA TYR A 44 -1.81 62.09 -15.87
C TYR A 44 -0.65 63.08 -15.60
N GLY A 45 -0.88 64.06 -14.71
CA GLY A 45 0.12 65.07 -14.35
C GLY A 45 0.30 66.19 -15.39
N LEU A 46 -0.59 66.28 -16.38
CA LEU A 46 -0.70 67.39 -17.33
C LEU A 46 -1.97 68.20 -17.02
N TRP A 47 -1.92 69.51 -17.27
CA TRP A 47 -3.05 70.42 -17.10
C TRP A 47 -3.74 70.69 -18.43
N TYR A 48 -5.07 70.60 -18.41
CA TYR A 48 -5.96 70.78 -19.55
C TYR A 48 -6.87 71.98 -19.29
N PRO A 49 -6.83 73.03 -20.11
CA PRO A 49 -7.73 74.16 -19.98
C PRO A 49 -9.15 73.74 -20.39
N THR A 50 -10.13 74.26 -19.66
CA THR A 50 -11.53 73.95 -19.86
C THR A 50 -12.42 75.08 -19.35
N THR A 51 -13.70 75.01 -19.66
CA THR A 51 -14.71 75.91 -19.13
C THR A 51 -15.21 75.40 -17.78
N CYS A 52 -15.56 76.31 -16.86
CA CYS A 52 -15.92 75.96 -15.48
C CYS A 52 -17.29 75.27 -15.33
N ASP A 53 -18.04 75.16 -16.42
CA ASP A 53 -19.32 74.47 -16.52
C ASP A 53 -19.17 72.98 -16.91
N LYS A 54 -17.97 72.51 -17.23
CA LYS A 54 -17.73 71.08 -17.48
C LYS A 54 -17.60 70.30 -16.18
N GLU A 55 -18.38 69.22 -16.09
CA GLU A 55 -18.33 68.27 -14.98
C GLU A 55 -17.26 67.20 -15.24
N TYR A 56 -16.53 66.84 -14.19
CA TYR A 56 -15.44 65.87 -14.22
C TYR A 56 -15.58 64.89 -13.06
N VAL A 57 -15.02 63.68 -13.21
CA VAL A 57 -14.87 62.73 -12.11
C VAL A 57 -13.92 63.34 -11.08
N VAL A 58 -14.42 63.62 -9.89
CA VAL A 58 -13.63 64.22 -8.79
C VAL A 58 -13.40 63.21 -7.69
N ILE A 59 -12.17 63.16 -7.16
CA ILE A 59 -11.88 62.53 -5.88
C ILE A 59 -11.94 63.64 -4.82
N CYS A 60 -12.93 63.61 -3.95
CA CYS A 60 -12.96 64.47 -2.76
C CYS A 60 -12.04 63.88 -1.69
N GLN A 61 -10.78 64.32 -1.66
CA GLN A 61 -9.83 63.94 -0.61
C GLN A 61 -9.68 65.06 0.41
N LYS A 62 -10.07 64.80 1.67
CA LYS A 62 -9.73 65.67 2.80
C LYS A 62 -8.49 65.14 3.49
N HIS A 63 -7.40 65.90 3.46
CA HIS A 63 -6.16 65.51 4.12
C HIS A 63 -6.24 65.81 5.63
N MET A 64 -5.72 64.89 6.45
CA MET A 64 -5.60 65.05 7.91
C MET A 64 -4.72 66.25 8.28
N TYR A 65 -3.78 66.61 7.41
CA TYR A 65 -2.83 67.69 7.60
C TYR A 65 -3.12 68.84 6.64
N ASP A 66 -2.90 70.07 7.10
CA ASP A 66 -2.90 71.23 6.23
C ASP A 66 -1.67 71.25 5.31
N ARG A 67 -1.58 72.27 4.44
CA ARG A 67 -0.46 72.44 3.49
C ARG A 67 0.92 72.61 4.15
N HIS A 68 0.98 72.77 5.46
CA HIS A 68 2.21 72.89 6.24
C HIS A 68 2.50 71.64 7.07
N ASN A 69 1.81 70.53 6.79
CA ASN A 69 1.86 69.28 7.56
C ASN A 69 1.45 69.48 9.04
N ILE A 70 0.65 70.51 9.34
CA ILE A 70 0.09 70.70 10.68
C ILE A 70 -1.20 69.90 10.73
N PRO A 71 -1.40 69.04 11.75
CA PRO A 71 -2.66 68.35 11.95
C PRO A 71 -3.78 69.37 11.93
N SER A 72 -4.81 69.13 11.11
CA SER A 72 -5.98 70.00 11.09
C SER A 72 -6.56 70.02 12.51
N ASN A 73 -6.67 71.19 13.13
CA ASN A 73 -7.35 71.30 14.43
C ASN A 73 -8.77 70.73 14.27
N LEU A 74 -9.23 69.94 15.24
CA LEU A 74 -10.63 69.52 15.37
C LEU A 74 -11.50 70.76 15.66
N GLY A 75 -11.75 71.58 14.65
CA GLY A 75 -12.86 72.54 14.60
C GLY A 75 -14.09 71.89 13.98
N ASP A 76 -15.12 72.70 13.72
CA ASP A 76 -16.46 72.33 13.20
C ASP A 76 -16.48 71.47 11.92
N ASP A 77 -15.32 71.21 11.31
CA ASP A 77 -15.15 70.40 10.10
C ASP A 77 -14.57 68.98 10.35
N GLY A 78 -14.32 68.56 11.60
CA GLY A 78 -13.95 67.16 11.91
C GLY A 78 -15.16 66.22 11.87
N LEU A 79 -15.05 65.03 11.27
CA LEU A 79 -16.08 64.00 11.43
C LEU A 79 -16.06 63.53 12.90
N SER A 80 -17.06 63.93 13.68
CA SER A 80 -17.29 63.44 15.04
C SER A 80 -17.46 61.91 15.06
N PRO A 81 -17.07 61.20 16.13
CA PRO A 81 -17.46 59.80 16.29
C PRO A 81 -18.97 59.63 16.16
N GLY A 82 -19.42 58.65 15.38
CA GLY A 82 -20.84 58.39 15.16
C GLY A 82 -21.14 57.60 13.90
N ASN A 83 -22.42 57.27 13.74
CA ASN A 83 -22.92 56.58 12.56
C ASN A 83 -23.23 57.59 11.45
N TYR A 84 -22.56 57.42 10.32
CA TYR A 84 -22.77 58.23 9.13
C TYR A 84 -23.60 57.49 8.10
N TYR A 85 -24.58 58.18 7.53
CA TYR A 85 -25.36 57.70 6.39
C TYR A 85 -25.05 58.58 5.18
N LEU A 86 -24.62 57.97 4.09
CA LEU A 86 -24.31 58.65 2.83
C LEU A 86 -25.24 58.14 1.73
N VAL A 87 -25.75 59.06 0.92
CA VAL A 87 -26.48 58.74 -0.31
C VAL A 87 -25.63 59.21 -1.48
N VAL A 88 -25.28 58.28 -2.37
CA VAL A 88 -24.52 58.56 -3.60
C VAL A 88 -25.46 58.34 -4.77
N GLN A 89 -25.56 59.34 -5.65
CA GLN A 89 -26.35 59.28 -6.86
C GLN A 89 -25.46 59.62 -8.05
N THR A 90 -25.54 58.80 -9.11
CA THR A 90 -24.84 59.03 -10.38
C THR A 90 -25.84 59.47 -11.44
N ASP A 91 -25.49 60.45 -12.28
CA ASP A 91 -26.40 61.04 -13.28
C ASP A 91 -26.54 60.22 -14.58
N PHE A 92 -25.85 59.09 -14.71
CA PHE A 92 -25.91 58.27 -15.93
C PHE A 92 -27.12 57.32 -15.96
N LEU A 93 -28.11 57.66 -16.78
CA LEU A 93 -29.23 56.79 -17.19
C LEU A 93 -28.84 55.84 -18.33
N ALA A 94 -27.72 55.12 -18.23
CA ALA A 94 -27.39 54.06 -19.19
C ALA A 94 -27.64 52.69 -18.53
N SER A 95 -28.53 51.91 -19.13
CA SER A 95 -28.99 50.59 -18.65
C SER A 95 -27.90 49.52 -18.50
N ASP A 96 -26.64 49.82 -18.87
CA ASP A 96 -25.53 48.87 -18.95
C ASP A 96 -24.25 49.31 -18.20
N THR A 97 -24.30 50.36 -17.36
CA THR A 97 -23.13 50.80 -16.57
C THR A 97 -23.46 50.76 -15.07
N GLY A 98 -22.77 49.90 -14.32
CA GLY A 98 -22.90 49.81 -12.85
C GLY A 98 -22.31 51.01 -12.12
N CYS A 99 -22.75 51.23 -10.88
CA CYS A 99 -22.18 52.21 -9.94
C CYS A 99 -21.40 51.46 -8.87
N ASP A 100 -20.13 51.84 -8.66
CA ASP A 100 -19.31 51.34 -7.56
C ASP A 100 -19.05 52.47 -6.55
N VAL A 101 -19.25 52.17 -5.27
CA VAL A 101 -19.10 53.13 -4.16
C VAL A 101 -18.18 52.53 -3.12
N GLU A 102 -16.97 53.06 -3.02
CA GLU A 102 -16.00 52.64 -2.03
C GLU A 102 -15.83 53.71 -0.93
N ILE A 103 -16.00 53.31 0.34
CA ILE A 103 -15.80 54.17 1.50
C ILE A 103 -14.49 53.76 2.19
N ARG A 104 -13.49 54.64 2.18
CA ARG A 104 -12.20 54.42 2.82
C ARG A 104 -12.00 55.33 4.02
N VAL A 105 -11.32 54.82 5.05
CA VAL A 105 -10.89 55.60 6.21
C VAL A 105 -9.37 55.51 6.37
N GLN A 106 -8.72 56.65 6.65
CA GLN A 106 -7.33 56.68 7.11
C GLN A 106 -7.37 56.83 8.64
N SER A 107 -7.04 55.75 9.35
CA SER A 107 -7.09 55.68 10.80
C SER A 107 -5.84 54.95 11.32
N ASP A 108 -5.34 55.36 12.48
CA ASP A 108 -4.30 54.61 13.19
C ASP A 108 -4.83 53.26 13.71
N LEU A 109 -6.15 53.10 13.86
CA LEU A 109 -6.77 51.83 14.23
C LEU A 109 -6.85 50.90 13.01
N ASN A 110 -6.11 49.81 13.09
CA ASN A 110 -6.09 48.73 12.11
C ASN A 110 -6.53 47.41 12.73
N ILE A 111 -7.14 46.55 11.91
CA ILE A 111 -7.53 45.19 12.28
C ILE A 111 -6.91 44.23 11.29
N GLU A 112 -6.20 43.23 11.81
CA GLU A 112 -5.78 42.06 11.04
C GLU A 112 -6.67 40.89 11.43
N PHE A 113 -7.12 40.11 10.46
CA PHE A 113 -8.00 38.98 10.73
C PHE A 113 -7.71 37.80 9.80
N GLY A 114 -8.23 36.64 10.16
CA GLY A 114 -8.39 35.51 9.27
C GLY A 114 -9.17 34.38 9.94
N PHE A 115 -9.18 33.21 9.33
CA PHE A 115 -9.99 32.06 9.75
C PHE A 115 -9.14 30.95 10.35
N VAL A 116 -9.66 30.32 11.39
CA VAL A 116 -9.17 29.06 11.96
C VAL A 116 -10.34 28.10 12.16
N ASP A 117 -10.07 26.81 12.13
CA ASP A 117 -11.04 25.72 12.36
C ASP A 117 -10.90 25.11 13.77
N GLY A 118 -10.22 25.80 14.70
CA GLY A 118 -9.97 25.30 16.03
C GLY A 118 -9.61 26.40 17.01
N MET A 119 -10.13 26.32 18.23
CA MET A 119 -10.00 27.38 19.24
C MET A 119 -8.54 27.64 19.69
N ARG A 120 -7.66 26.65 19.56
CA ARG A 120 -6.23 26.73 19.95
C ARG A 120 -5.30 27.13 18.81
N LYS A 121 -5.79 27.24 17.58
CA LYS A 121 -4.97 27.62 16.42
C LYS A 121 -4.82 29.15 16.38
N ASP A 122 -3.63 29.60 16.01
CA ASP A 122 -3.27 31.03 16.00
C ASP A 122 -2.54 31.46 14.72
N ALA A 123 -2.48 30.55 13.74
CA ALA A 123 -2.02 30.83 12.38
C ALA A 123 -3.25 30.81 11.46
N PRO A 124 -3.89 31.97 11.21
CA PRO A 124 -5.11 32.01 10.42
C PRO A 124 -4.86 31.93 8.91
N HIS A 125 -5.88 31.47 8.20
CA HIS A 125 -5.94 31.48 6.75
C HIS A 125 -6.82 32.66 6.26
N PRO A 126 -6.52 33.31 5.13
CA PRO A 126 -7.35 34.40 4.59
C PRO A 126 -8.75 33.97 4.11
N ILE A 127 -9.04 32.67 4.05
CA ILE A 127 -10.31 32.09 3.56
C ILE A 127 -10.85 31.08 4.58
N ALA A 128 -12.17 30.95 4.67
CA ALA A 128 -12.84 30.00 5.55
C ALA A 128 -12.88 28.60 4.93
N ASN A 129 -12.83 27.54 5.75
CA ASN A 129 -12.85 26.16 5.27
C ASN A 129 -14.28 25.66 5.02
N VAL A 130 -14.65 25.38 3.78
CA VAL A 130 -15.97 24.84 3.44
C VAL A 130 -16.29 23.50 4.12
N ASP A 131 -15.28 22.68 4.41
CA ASP A 131 -15.45 21.35 5.02
C ASP A 131 -15.41 21.36 6.57
N SER A 132 -15.36 22.55 7.20
CA SER A 132 -15.30 22.69 8.66
C SER A 132 -16.59 23.28 9.25
N ASN A 133 -17.09 22.64 10.29
CA ASN A 133 -18.21 23.16 11.10
C ASN A 133 -17.73 24.05 12.26
N GLU A 134 -16.41 24.29 12.37
CA GLU A 134 -15.77 25.01 13.48
C GLU A 134 -14.98 26.24 12.99
N ASN A 135 -15.31 26.79 11.82
CA ASN A 135 -14.66 28.02 11.34
C ASN A 135 -14.89 29.16 12.34
N ARG A 136 -13.82 29.89 12.66
CA ARG A 136 -13.82 31.02 13.57
C ARG A 136 -12.98 32.12 12.98
N VAL A 137 -13.44 33.35 13.11
CA VAL A 137 -12.64 34.53 12.78
C VAL A 137 -11.77 34.85 13.98
N VAL A 138 -10.46 34.89 13.76
CA VAL A 138 -9.49 35.41 14.73
C VAL A 138 -8.99 36.75 14.25
N SER A 139 -8.87 37.70 15.19
CA SER A 139 -8.58 39.09 14.88
C SER A 139 -7.63 39.71 15.90
N SER A 140 -6.78 40.63 15.45
CA SER A 140 -5.94 41.49 16.29
C SER A 140 -6.29 42.95 16.00
N VAL A 141 -6.19 43.80 17.01
CA VAL A 141 -6.45 45.25 16.87
C VAL A 141 -5.18 46.00 17.25
N SER A 142 -4.74 46.90 16.38
CA SER A 142 -3.57 47.75 16.60
C SER A 142 -3.91 49.22 16.44
N ILE A 143 -3.29 50.08 17.26
CA ILE A 143 -3.26 51.53 17.07
C ILE A 143 -1.83 51.92 16.69
N GLY A 144 -1.66 52.43 15.46
CA GLY A 144 -0.36 52.75 14.90
C GLY A 144 0.48 51.49 14.66
N LYS A 145 1.55 51.31 15.46
CA LYS A 145 2.46 50.15 15.36
C LYS A 145 2.36 49.18 16.55
N ALA A 146 1.42 49.39 17.46
CA ALA A 146 1.30 48.61 18.68
C ALA A 146 -0.09 47.98 18.78
N ASN A 147 -0.15 46.74 19.26
CA ASN A 147 -1.41 46.09 19.60
C ASN A 147 -2.10 46.89 20.72
N SER A 148 -3.40 47.14 20.55
CA SER A 148 -4.19 47.84 21.55
C SER A 148 -4.77 46.85 22.55
N GLN A 149 -4.51 47.09 23.84
CA GLN A 149 -5.13 46.34 24.94
C GLN A 149 -6.43 46.99 25.43
N ASN A 150 -6.72 48.22 24.97
CA ASN A 150 -7.87 49.01 25.41
C ASN A 150 -9.02 48.99 24.39
N CYS A 151 -8.75 48.58 23.14
CA CYS A 151 -9.81 48.36 22.15
C CYS A 151 -10.40 46.96 22.32
N MET A 152 -11.70 46.85 22.09
CA MET A 152 -12.42 45.58 22.21
C MET A 152 -13.19 45.28 20.93
N LEU A 153 -12.99 44.09 20.36
CA LEU A 153 -13.89 43.57 19.34
C LEU A 153 -15.09 42.89 20.00
N GLN A 154 -16.29 43.21 19.51
CA GLN A 154 -17.54 42.73 20.09
C GLN A 154 -18.20 41.71 19.16
N HIS A 155 -18.30 42.04 17.88
CA HIS A 155 -19.05 41.25 16.90
C HIS A 155 -18.31 41.11 15.58
N VAL A 156 -18.52 39.97 14.92
CA VAL A 156 -18.22 39.76 13.51
C VAL A 156 -19.49 39.34 12.78
N GLN A 157 -19.70 39.88 11.59
CA GLN A 157 -20.82 39.55 10.72
C GLN A 157 -20.31 39.12 9.36
N LEU A 158 -20.86 38.02 8.84
CA LEU A 158 -20.70 37.60 7.47
C LEU A 158 -21.89 38.15 6.68
N ARG A 159 -21.64 38.87 5.59
CA ARG A 159 -22.69 39.42 4.72
C ARG A 159 -22.49 38.99 3.28
N SER A 160 -23.57 38.88 2.51
CA SER A 160 -23.47 38.59 1.08
C SER A 160 -22.71 39.71 0.39
N ASP A 161 -21.78 39.36 -0.51
CA ASP A 161 -21.04 40.34 -1.33
C ASP A 161 -21.82 40.70 -2.61
N ASP A 162 -23.15 40.73 -2.52
CA ASP A 162 -24.05 41.12 -3.61
C ASP A 162 -24.84 42.39 -3.25
N ALA A 163 -25.63 42.89 -4.21
CA ALA A 163 -26.42 44.11 -4.04
C ALA A 163 -27.41 44.07 -2.85
N SER A 164 -27.70 42.89 -2.29
CA SER A 164 -28.58 42.76 -1.14
C SER A 164 -27.87 42.98 0.19
N SER A 165 -26.54 42.82 0.24
CA SER A 165 -25.71 42.82 1.45
C SER A 165 -26.42 42.15 2.63
N THR A 166 -27.04 40.99 2.40
CA THR A 166 -27.83 40.29 3.43
C THR A 166 -26.92 39.77 4.53
N LEU A 167 -27.38 39.83 5.77
CA LEU A 167 -26.66 39.19 6.88
C LEU A 167 -26.76 37.68 6.71
N LEU A 168 -25.62 37.02 6.49
CA LEU A 168 -25.53 35.56 6.36
C LEU A 168 -25.42 34.93 7.75
N GLU A 169 -24.45 35.38 8.54
CA GLU A 169 -24.15 34.82 9.87
C GLU A 169 -23.56 35.92 10.76
N ALA A 170 -23.69 35.78 12.09
CA ALA A 170 -23.06 36.70 13.04
C ALA A 170 -22.55 35.96 14.28
N ALA A 171 -21.39 36.35 14.77
CA ALA A 171 -20.80 35.79 15.98
C ALA A 171 -20.29 36.89 16.92
N THR A 172 -20.24 36.55 18.20
CA THR A 172 -19.58 37.37 19.22
C THR A 172 -18.10 37.02 19.31
N TYR A 173 -17.27 38.02 19.59
CA TYR A 173 -15.85 37.83 19.89
C TYR A 173 -15.63 37.50 21.37
N SER A 174 -14.56 36.78 21.65
CA SER A 174 -14.01 36.52 22.98
C SER A 174 -12.50 36.77 22.96
N TYR A 175 -11.96 37.28 24.06
CA TYR A 175 -10.54 37.55 24.19
C TYR A 175 -9.74 36.27 24.46
N ARG A 176 -8.55 36.15 23.86
CA ARG A 176 -7.62 35.03 23.99
C ARG A 176 -6.30 35.50 24.60
N LEU A 177 -5.95 34.96 25.75
CA LEU A 177 -4.71 35.32 26.44
C LEU A 177 -3.51 34.59 25.82
N GLY A 178 -2.50 35.34 25.37
CA GLY A 178 -1.21 34.79 24.91
C GLY A 178 -1.18 34.34 23.44
N CYS A 179 -2.20 34.68 22.66
CA CYS A 179 -2.25 34.49 21.21
C CYS A 179 -1.77 35.76 20.49
N GLY A 180 -1.21 35.63 19.29
CA GLY A 180 -0.92 36.74 18.38
C GLY A 180 -2.18 37.40 17.83
N TYR A 181 -3.28 36.63 17.68
CA TYR A 181 -4.61 37.18 17.42
C TYR A 181 -5.44 37.18 18.71
N ASP A 182 -5.57 38.35 19.32
CA ASP A 182 -6.14 38.54 20.66
C ASP A 182 -7.64 38.23 20.76
N PHE A 183 -8.37 38.19 19.65
CA PHE A 183 -9.82 37.93 19.62
C PHE A 183 -10.17 36.70 18.78
N VAL A 184 -11.17 35.93 19.21
CA VAL A 184 -11.74 34.79 18.46
C VAL A 184 -13.25 34.81 18.48
N SER A 185 -13.89 34.48 17.36
CA SER A 185 -15.35 34.38 17.28
C SER A 185 -15.89 33.04 17.79
N GLN A 186 -17.19 32.99 18.05
CA GLN A 186 -17.95 31.74 18.04
C GLN A 186 -17.86 31.06 16.64
N PRO A 187 -18.15 29.75 16.54
CA PRO A 187 -18.19 29.06 15.25
C PRO A 187 -19.13 29.75 14.27
N LEU A 188 -18.72 29.79 13.01
CA LEU A 188 -19.45 30.32 11.87
C LEU A 188 -19.53 29.21 10.81
N SER A 189 -20.69 29.05 10.17
CA SER A 189 -20.83 28.09 9.07
C SER A 189 -20.61 28.77 7.71
N CYS A 190 -19.98 28.03 6.79
CA CYS A 190 -19.86 28.41 5.38
C CYS A 190 -21.13 28.09 4.57
N ASP A 191 -22.09 27.32 5.10
CA ASP A 191 -23.23 26.77 4.34
C ASP A 191 -24.08 27.85 3.67
N LEU A 192 -24.22 29.01 4.32
CA LEU A 192 -25.06 30.11 3.84
C LEU A 192 -24.40 30.97 2.75
N THR A 193 -23.11 30.75 2.49
CA THR A 193 -22.35 31.51 1.47
C THR A 193 -22.58 30.97 0.06
N ASN A 194 -23.03 29.72 -0.10
CA ASN A 194 -23.24 29.04 -1.39
C ASN A 194 -22.02 29.16 -2.35
N ASP A 195 -20.80 28.95 -1.85
CA ASP A 195 -19.54 29.05 -2.60
C ASP A 195 -19.27 30.42 -3.25
N LYS A 196 -19.88 31.49 -2.72
CA LYS A 196 -19.66 32.87 -3.17
C LYS A 196 -18.79 33.64 -2.18
N ASP A 197 -18.19 34.70 -2.69
CA ASP A 197 -17.51 35.70 -1.87
C ASP A 197 -18.50 36.34 -0.88
N PHE A 198 -18.00 36.63 0.31
CA PHE A 198 -18.76 37.27 1.37
C PHE A 198 -17.93 38.34 2.07
N SER A 199 -18.63 39.32 2.61
CA SER A 199 -18.07 40.38 3.40
C SER A 199 -17.88 39.95 4.85
N VAL A 200 -16.73 40.28 5.43
CA VAL A 200 -16.44 40.16 6.86
C VAL A 200 -16.48 41.54 7.49
N VAL A 201 -17.50 41.79 8.30
CA VAL A 201 -17.70 43.06 9.00
C VAL A 201 -17.35 42.88 10.46
N MET A 202 -16.34 43.62 10.92
CA MET A 202 -15.83 43.57 12.28
C MET A 202 -16.25 44.84 13.02
N ILE A 203 -16.92 44.67 14.16
CA ILE A 203 -17.47 45.77 14.96
C ILE A 203 -16.87 45.70 16.36
N GLY A 204 -16.39 46.86 16.83
CA GLY A 204 -15.76 46.99 18.13
C GLY A 204 -15.86 48.38 18.71
N GLU A 205 -15.20 48.56 19.84
CA GLU A 205 -15.10 49.80 20.61
C GLU A 205 -13.63 50.19 20.72
N ASP A 206 -13.32 51.44 20.39
CA ASP A 206 -11.97 51.98 20.48
C ASP A 206 -11.56 52.29 21.93
N ASP A 207 -10.33 52.75 22.14
CA ASP A 207 -9.78 53.06 23.47
C ASP A 207 -10.44 54.29 24.15
N THR A 208 -11.31 55.00 23.44
CA THR A 208 -12.08 56.15 23.95
C THR A 208 -13.57 55.84 24.14
N GLY A 209 -13.98 54.60 23.89
CA GLY A 209 -15.36 54.15 24.04
C GLY A 209 -16.26 54.38 22.83
N ASN A 210 -15.70 54.75 21.68
CA ASN A 210 -16.48 54.94 20.46
C ASN A 210 -16.55 53.65 19.65
N THR A 211 -17.74 53.36 19.09
CA THR A 211 -17.93 52.21 18.21
C THR A 211 -17.26 52.43 16.86
N PHE A 212 -16.56 51.43 16.34
CA PHE A 212 -15.99 51.42 15.00
C PHE A 212 -16.42 50.19 14.21
N GLN A 213 -16.30 50.29 12.88
CA GLN A 213 -16.48 49.19 11.94
C GLN A 213 -15.27 49.08 11.02
N ARG A 214 -14.87 47.86 10.68
CA ARG A 214 -13.98 47.54 9.56
C ARG A 214 -14.63 46.48 8.67
N TYR A 215 -14.35 46.57 7.38
CA TYR A 215 -14.91 45.73 6.34
C TYR A 215 -13.75 45.09 5.56
N SER A 216 -13.88 43.81 5.25
CA SER A 216 -13.03 43.10 4.29
C SER A 216 -13.88 42.08 3.55
N THR A 217 -13.35 41.49 2.49
CA THR A 217 -13.96 40.35 1.79
C THR A 217 -13.17 39.07 2.04
N SER A 218 -13.84 37.93 1.91
CA SER A 218 -13.26 36.59 1.96
C SER A 218 -14.16 35.61 1.19
N LEU A 219 -13.77 34.34 1.13
CA LEU A 219 -14.52 33.28 0.47
C LEU A 219 -14.44 31.98 1.27
N CYS A 220 -15.33 31.04 0.98
CA CYS A 220 -15.28 29.68 1.52
C CYS A 220 -14.62 28.76 0.49
N SER A 221 -13.54 28.08 0.88
CA SER A 221 -12.85 27.12 0.02
C SER A 221 -12.10 26.09 0.84
N LYS A 222 -11.73 24.98 0.19
CA LYS A 222 -10.96 23.91 0.82
C LYS A 222 -9.47 24.27 0.88
N TRP A 223 -8.96 24.44 2.09
CA TRP A 223 -7.57 24.84 2.37
C TRP A 223 -6.53 23.72 2.53
N TYR A 224 -6.91 22.43 2.58
CA TYR A 224 -5.97 21.34 2.89
C TYR A 224 -5.69 20.41 1.70
N ILE A 225 -4.42 20.38 1.29
CA ILE A 225 -3.79 19.25 0.58
C ILE A 225 -2.94 18.53 1.63
N CYS A 226 -3.24 17.25 1.87
CA CYS A 226 -2.45 16.40 2.75
C CYS A 226 -1.25 15.84 1.96
N GLU A 227 -0.07 15.84 2.59
CA GLU A 227 1.17 15.31 2.05
C GLU A 227 1.38 13.86 2.48
N ASN A 228 2.37 13.18 1.88
CA ASN A 228 2.84 11.85 2.25
C ASN A 228 1.73 10.78 2.42
N GLY A 229 0.69 10.84 1.58
CA GLY A 229 -0.43 9.88 1.63
C GLY A 229 -1.47 10.15 2.71
N GLY A 230 -1.45 11.32 3.36
CA GLY A 230 -2.47 11.74 4.32
C GLY A 230 -3.88 11.79 3.72
N ALA A 231 -4.86 11.31 4.47
CA ALA A 231 -6.26 11.35 4.09
C ALA A 231 -6.94 12.59 4.70
N TYR A 232 -7.58 13.40 3.86
CA TYR A 232 -8.29 14.58 4.34
C TYR A 232 -9.67 14.23 4.90
N TRP A 233 -9.94 14.62 6.16
CA TRP A 233 -11.21 14.36 6.85
C TRP A 233 -11.58 15.49 7.82
N ASN A 234 -12.82 16.01 7.73
CA ASN A 234 -13.38 17.04 8.63
C ASN A 234 -12.44 18.23 8.92
N GLY A 235 -11.79 18.78 7.89
CA GLY A 235 -10.89 19.91 8.08
C GLY A 235 -9.51 19.57 8.65
N GLN A 236 -9.10 18.30 8.67
CA GLN A 236 -7.76 17.90 9.13
C GLN A 236 -7.17 16.80 8.24
N CYS A 237 -5.84 16.70 8.22
CA CYS A 237 -5.15 15.59 7.58
C CYS A 237 -4.93 14.45 8.59
N LEU A 238 -5.47 13.27 8.27
CA LEU A 238 -5.18 12.02 8.98
C LEU A 238 -3.90 11.43 8.39
N CYS A 239 -2.84 11.39 9.19
CA CYS A 239 -1.54 10.95 8.73
C CYS A 239 -1.40 9.43 8.73
N PRO A 240 -0.82 8.85 7.66
CA PRO A 240 -0.48 7.45 7.66
C PRO A 240 0.68 7.19 8.63
N ASP A 241 0.96 5.92 8.85
CA ASP A 241 2.06 5.49 9.71
C ASP A 241 3.37 6.16 9.29
N TYR A 242 4.16 6.54 10.29
CA TYR A 242 5.46 7.22 10.14
C TYR A 242 5.43 8.69 9.70
N TYR A 243 4.26 9.32 9.58
CA TYR A 243 4.14 10.75 9.29
C TYR A 243 3.32 11.49 10.35
N THR A 244 3.60 12.78 10.52
CA THR A 244 2.95 13.67 11.49
C THR A 244 2.91 15.10 10.99
N GLY A 245 2.24 15.98 11.71
CA GLY A 245 2.01 17.37 11.32
C GLY A 245 0.61 17.62 10.77
N ASP A 246 0.27 18.90 10.60
CA ASP A 246 -1.09 19.32 10.25
C ASP A 246 -1.45 18.96 8.80
N LYS A 247 -0.42 18.72 7.96
CA LYS A 247 -0.52 18.21 6.59
C LYS A 247 0.20 16.88 6.40
N CYS A 248 0.61 16.22 7.48
CA CYS A 248 1.45 15.00 7.41
C CYS A 248 2.82 15.25 6.77
N GLU A 249 3.32 16.48 6.88
CA GLU A 249 4.55 16.96 6.26
C GLU A 249 5.83 16.52 6.99
N ARG A 250 5.72 16.08 8.25
CA ARG A 250 6.86 15.69 9.08
C ARG A 250 7.01 14.18 9.13
N VAL A 251 8.21 13.72 8.84
CA VAL A 251 8.55 12.30 8.89
C VAL A 251 8.93 11.86 10.31
N MET A 252 8.62 10.62 10.69
CA MET A 252 9.00 10.00 11.96
C MET A 252 9.96 8.84 11.72
N CYS A 253 11.24 9.05 12.04
CA CYS A 253 12.29 8.05 11.85
C CYS A 253 12.14 6.85 12.78
N GLN A 254 12.24 5.65 12.21
CA GLN A 254 12.18 4.36 12.89
C GLN A 254 13.58 3.81 13.18
N ASN A 255 13.64 2.76 14.01
CA ASN A 255 14.86 1.98 14.28
C ASN A 255 16.09 2.81 14.72
N GLY A 256 15.85 3.90 15.46
CA GLY A 256 16.92 4.80 15.91
C GLY A 256 17.45 5.75 14.83
N GLY A 257 16.74 5.91 13.71
CA GLY A 257 17.03 6.92 12.70
C GLY A 257 16.92 8.34 13.25
N GLU A 258 17.78 9.22 12.74
CA GLU A 258 17.81 10.64 13.12
C GLU A 258 17.21 11.50 12.00
N LEU A 259 16.42 12.51 12.37
CA LEU A 259 15.92 13.48 11.41
C LEU A 259 17.08 14.24 10.73
N SER A 260 16.98 14.41 9.42
CA SER A 260 17.88 15.26 8.65
C SER A 260 17.79 16.71 9.14
N MET A 261 18.79 17.55 8.81
CA MET A 261 18.77 18.97 9.18
C MET A 261 17.57 19.73 8.59
N SER A 262 16.99 19.25 7.48
CA SER A 262 15.78 19.82 6.86
C SER A 262 14.48 19.29 7.48
N GLY A 263 14.53 18.23 8.30
CA GLY A 263 13.37 17.67 9.01
C GLY A 263 12.40 16.86 8.13
N ASP A 264 12.76 16.62 6.87
CA ASP A 264 11.95 15.99 5.83
C ASP A 264 12.42 14.57 5.47
N LYS A 265 13.58 14.14 5.98
CA LYS A 265 14.19 12.83 5.69
C LYS A 265 14.80 12.21 6.92
N CYS A 266 14.92 10.90 6.94
CA CYS A 266 15.62 10.17 7.99
C CYS A 266 17.02 9.75 7.58
N LYS A 267 17.96 9.87 8.50
CA LYS A 267 19.31 9.32 8.39
C LYS A 267 19.35 8.02 9.18
N CYS A 268 19.52 6.92 8.47
CA CYS A 268 19.45 5.59 9.07
C CYS A 268 20.77 5.15 9.69
N PRO A 269 20.74 4.49 10.87
CA PRO A 269 21.91 3.84 11.42
C PRO A 269 22.29 2.63 10.56
N SER A 270 23.53 2.13 10.74
CA SER A 270 24.00 0.93 10.03
C SER A 270 23.08 -0.27 10.28
N GLY A 271 22.77 -1.01 9.22
CA GLY A 271 21.84 -2.15 9.24
C GLY A 271 20.37 -1.78 8.98
N PHE A 272 20.04 -0.50 8.77
CA PHE A 272 18.69 -0.05 8.44
C PHE A 272 18.67 0.89 7.23
N GLY A 273 17.56 0.89 6.49
CA GLY A 273 17.31 1.63 5.26
C GLY A 273 15.83 1.97 5.07
N GLY A 274 15.49 2.52 3.90
CA GLY A 274 14.16 3.06 3.61
C GLY A 274 14.01 4.55 3.98
N GLU A 275 12.94 5.18 3.48
CA GLU A 275 12.71 6.64 3.63
C GLU A 275 12.63 7.09 5.09
N VAL A 276 12.10 6.23 5.96
CA VAL A 276 11.94 6.50 7.39
C VAL A 276 12.77 5.56 8.26
N CYS A 277 13.76 4.86 7.69
CA CYS A 277 14.56 3.83 8.36
C CYS A 277 13.75 2.62 8.86
N GLN A 278 12.64 2.33 8.19
CA GLN A 278 11.74 1.22 8.51
C GLN A 278 12.32 -0.15 8.11
N SER A 279 13.15 -0.19 7.08
CA SER A 279 13.62 -1.45 6.49
C SER A 279 14.95 -1.88 7.09
N VAL A 280 15.16 -3.18 7.26
CA VAL A 280 16.48 -3.73 7.60
C VAL A 280 17.33 -3.82 6.34
N HIS A 281 18.59 -3.43 6.40
CA HIS A 281 19.51 -3.50 5.26
C HIS A 281 20.47 -4.69 5.42
N CYS A 282 20.59 -5.55 4.40
CA CYS A 282 21.55 -6.65 4.40
C CYS A 282 22.95 -6.19 3.98
N ASP A 283 23.99 -6.66 4.71
CA ASP A 283 25.40 -6.39 4.36
C ASP A 283 25.87 -7.14 3.10
N ALA A 284 25.19 -8.23 2.71
CA ALA A 284 25.52 -9.02 1.51
C ALA A 284 24.28 -9.68 0.88
N ASN A 285 24.13 -9.54 -0.44
CA ASN A 285 23.16 -10.28 -1.25
C ASN A 285 23.62 -11.76 -1.31
N SER A 286 22.69 -12.71 -1.21
CA SER A 286 23.00 -14.15 -1.25
C SER A 286 23.20 -14.67 -2.69
N GLU A 287 23.09 -13.77 -3.69
CA GLU A 287 23.13 -14.06 -5.13
C GLU A 287 22.12 -15.15 -5.55
N THR A 288 21.10 -15.38 -4.73
CA THR A 288 20.09 -16.40 -4.99
C THR A 288 19.20 -15.96 -6.15
N SER A 289 19.23 -16.73 -7.25
CA SER A 289 18.29 -16.58 -8.36
C SER A 289 17.02 -17.37 -8.07
N PHE A 290 15.88 -16.70 -8.09
CA PHE A 290 14.57 -17.34 -8.01
C PHE A 290 14.04 -17.54 -9.42
N SER A 291 13.80 -18.79 -9.80
CA SER A 291 13.28 -19.17 -11.10
C SER A 291 12.51 -20.48 -10.97
N ASN A 292 11.46 -20.63 -11.77
CA ASN A 292 10.76 -21.89 -11.98
C ASN A 292 11.45 -22.76 -13.06
N ASP A 293 12.39 -22.21 -13.81
CA ASP A 293 13.09 -22.89 -14.91
C ASP A 293 14.45 -23.46 -14.49
N GLY A 294 14.99 -24.37 -15.30
CA GLY A 294 16.28 -25.02 -15.09
C GLY A 294 16.27 -26.02 -13.94
N LYS A 295 15.13 -26.70 -13.73
CA LYS A 295 14.92 -27.66 -12.64
C LYS A 295 15.28 -29.09 -13.06
N ALA A 296 15.59 -29.90 -12.05
CA ALA A 296 15.76 -31.33 -12.23
C ALA A 296 14.45 -32.09 -11.95
N LEU A 297 14.20 -33.15 -12.73
CA LEU A 297 13.27 -34.20 -12.37
C LEU A 297 14.04 -35.36 -11.75
N VAL A 298 13.81 -35.63 -10.48
CA VAL A 298 14.55 -36.62 -9.69
C VAL A 298 13.63 -37.78 -9.34
N LEU A 299 14.00 -38.99 -9.73
CA LEU A 299 13.27 -40.21 -9.36
C LEU A 299 14.06 -41.01 -8.33
N VAL A 300 13.48 -41.21 -7.15
CA VAL A 300 14.01 -42.12 -6.12
C VAL A 300 13.16 -43.39 -6.14
N LEU A 301 13.71 -44.45 -6.71
CA LEU A 301 12.96 -45.65 -7.08
C LEU A 301 13.26 -46.82 -6.15
N GLU A 302 12.21 -47.41 -5.59
CA GLU A 302 12.29 -48.77 -5.04
C GLU A 302 12.63 -49.71 -6.21
N LYS A 303 13.77 -50.42 -6.13
CA LYS A 303 14.19 -51.40 -7.12
C LYS A 303 13.83 -52.81 -6.64
N SER A 304 12.63 -53.27 -7.00
CA SER A 304 12.13 -54.58 -6.59
C SER A 304 11.09 -55.14 -7.57
N GLU A 305 10.75 -56.41 -7.40
CA GLU A 305 9.68 -57.07 -8.17
C GLU A 305 8.28 -56.46 -7.97
N THR A 306 8.05 -55.63 -6.94
CA THR A 306 6.75 -54.97 -6.69
C THR A 306 6.58 -53.71 -7.54
N THR A 307 7.67 -53.02 -7.89
CA THR A 307 7.65 -51.76 -8.65
C THR A 307 8.15 -51.90 -10.09
N ALA A 308 8.71 -53.05 -10.46
CA ALA A 308 9.31 -53.29 -11.78
C ALA A 308 8.40 -52.89 -12.95
N ASP A 309 7.13 -53.29 -12.92
CA ASP A 309 6.17 -52.95 -13.99
C ASP A 309 5.82 -51.46 -14.00
N ALA A 310 5.70 -50.82 -12.84
CA ALA A 310 5.46 -49.39 -12.74
C ALA A 310 6.64 -48.60 -13.32
N ILE A 311 7.87 -48.92 -12.92
CA ILE A 311 9.10 -48.30 -13.46
C ILE A 311 9.19 -48.49 -14.98
N LYS A 312 8.81 -49.67 -15.48
CA LYS A 312 8.75 -49.94 -16.92
C LYS A 312 7.77 -49.03 -17.64
N THR A 313 6.59 -48.81 -17.05
CA THR A 313 5.57 -47.89 -17.59
C THR A 313 6.08 -46.45 -17.57
N ILE A 314 6.69 -45.99 -16.48
CA ILE A 314 7.32 -44.68 -16.38
C ILE A 314 8.38 -44.52 -17.48
N GLY A 315 9.29 -45.50 -17.63
CA GLY A 315 10.32 -45.47 -18.67
C GLY A 315 9.77 -45.39 -20.10
N LYS A 316 8.55 -45.90 -20.37
CA LYS A 316 7.89 -45.79 -21.67
C LYS A 316 7.22 -44.44 -21.89
N THR A 317 6.68 -43.81 -20.85
CA THR A 317 5.87 -42.58 -20.97
C THR A 317 6.63 -41.30 -20.65
N ILE A 318 7.73 -41.37 -19.90
CA ILE A 318 8.43 -40.20 -19.34
C ILE A 318 8.87 -39.20 -20.42
N HIS A 319 9.29 -39.68 -21.59
CA HIS A 319 9.66 -38.83 -22.71
C HIS A 319 8.48 -37.95 -23.16
N THR A 320 7.30 -38.53 -23.33
CA THR A 320 6.09 -37.80 -23.74
C THR A 320 5.62 -36.85 -22.63
N ILE A 321 5.70 -37.28 -21.37
CA ILE A 321 5.33 -36.44 -20.22
C ILE A 321 6.22 -35.19 -20.21
N VAL A 322 7.54 -35.36 -20.14
CA VAL A 322 8.52 -34.25 -20.08
C VAL A 322 8.41 -33.34 -21.30
N GLN A 323 8.22 -33.89 -22.50
CA GLN A 323 7.96 -33.07 -23.69
C GLN A 323 6.72 -32.20 -23.53
N SER A 324 5.61 -32.77 -23.05
CA SER A 324 4.39 -31.99 -22.80
C SER A 324 4.60 -30.92 -21.73
N LEU A 325 5.41 -31.19 -20.70
CA LEU A 325 5.74 -30.19 -19.66
C LEU A 325 6.51 -29.03 -20.30
N ASN A 326 7.56 -29.32 -21.06
CA ASN A 326 8.42 -28.30 -21.66
C ASN A 326 7.77 -27.58 -22.87
N ASP A 327 6.81 -28.21 -23.54
CA ASP A 327 5.98 -27.56 -24.56
C ASP A 327 5.03 -26.51 -23.96
N GLN A 328 4.55 -26.77 -22.74
CA GLN A 328 3.74 -25.81 -21.98
C GLN A 328 4.60 -24.78 -21.24
N HIS A 329 5.80 -25.17 -20.82
CA HIS A 329 6.71 -24.42 -19.96
C HIS A 329 8.15 -24.54 -20.46
N GLN A 330 8.53 -23.73 -21.45
CA GLN A 330 9.85 -23.83 -22.07
C GLN A 330 10.96 -23.64 -21.05
N GLY A 331 11.77 -24.69 -20.85
CA GLY A 331 12.92 -24.63 -19.96
C GLY A 331 12.63 -24.98 -18.50
N TRP A 332 11.42 -25.46 -18.16
CA TRP A 332 11.11 -25.88 -16.79
C TRP A 332 12.05 -27.00 -16.31
N ILE A 333 12.07 -28.15 -17.03
CA ILE A 333 12.88 -29.32 -16.65
C ILE A 333 13.95 -29.57 -17.71
N ASP A 334 15.22 -29.46 -17.33
CA ASP A 334 16.37 -29.68 -18.21
C ASP A 334 17.40 -30.70 -17.69
N LYS A 335 17.22 -31.18 -16.45
CA LYS A 335 18.03 -32.23 -15.83
C LYS A 335 17.17 -33.41 -15.39
N TYR A 336 17.70 -34.63 -15.50
CA TYR A 336 17.03 -35.85 -15.07
C TYR A 336 17.94 -36.69 -14.20
N MET A 337 17.43 -37.13 -13.05
CA MET A 337 18.22 -37.86 -12.06
C MET A 337 17.45 -39.10 -11.62
N VAL A 338 18.17 -40.20 -11.39
CA VAL A 338 17.58 -41.40 -10.79
C VAL A 338 18.51 -42.00 -9.74
N LEU A 339 17.92 -42.31 -8.60
CA LEU A 339 18.51 -43.08 -7.51
C LEU A 339 17.66 -44.33 -7.28
N THR A 340 18.30 -45.44 -6.92
CA THR A 340 17.57 -46.69 -6.63
C THR A 340 17.93 -47.19 -5.24
N PHE A 341 16.98 -47.85 -4.58
CA PHE A 341 17.19 -48.51 -3.30
C PHE A 341 16.50 -49.88 -3.23
N THR A 342 17.04 -50.78 -2.42
CA THR A 342 16.54 -52.15 -2.26
C THR A 342 16.18 -52.46 -0.80
N LEU A 343 15.47 -53.57 -0.57
CA LEU A 343 14.97 -53.96 0.76
C LEU A 343 16.05 -54.08 1.84
N ASP A 344 17.27 -54.49 1.48
CA ASP A 344 18.42 -54.60 2.39
C ASP A 344 19.08 -53.24 2.72
N GLY A 345 18.55 -52.14 2.16
CA GLY A 345 19.08 -50.80 2.34
C GLY A 345 20.32 -50.50 1.50
N THR A 346 20.59 -51.30 0.46
CA THR A 346 21.59 -50.97 -0.56
C THR A 346 21.07 -49.83 -1.44
N ILE A 347 21.92 -48.83 -1.66
CA ILE A 347 21.61 -47.65 -2.47
C ILE A 347 22.51 -47.68 -3.71
N GLY A 348 21.91 -47.50 -4.89
CA GLY A 348 22.65 -47.44 -6.15
C GLY A 348 23.36 -46.10 -6.34
N ASP A 349 24.23 -46.02 -7.35
CA ASP A 349 24.83 -44.74 -7.74
C ASP A 349 23.76 -43.79 -8.28
N LEU A 350 23.87 -42.50 -7.95
CA LEU A 350 23.06 -41.45 -8.54
C LEU A 350 23.44 -41.25 -10.01
N ALA A 351 22.50 -41.53 -10.90
CA ALA A 351 22.70 -41.29 -12.33
C ALA A 351 22.05 -39.97 -12.75
N VAL A 352 22.80 -39.16 -13.50
CA VAL A 352 22.36 -37.83 -14.00
C VAL A 352 22.39 -37.83 -15.51
N TYR A 353 21.37 -37.24 -16.13
CA TYR A 353 21.19 -37.17 -17.57
C TYR A 353 20.76 -35.78 -18.01
N ASP A 354 21.27 -35.35 -19.16
CA ASP A 354 20.83 -34.12 -19.86
C ASP A 354 19.78 -34.40 -20.95
N ASP A 355 19.57 -35.68 -21.29
CA ASP A 355 18.68 -36.12 -22.36
C ASP A 355 17.64 -37.11 -21.84
N VAL A 356 16.37 -36.75 -22.03
CA VAL A 356 15.23 -37.56 -21.55
C VAL A 356 15.15 -38.93 -22.22
N ASN A 357 15.69 -39.12 -23.43
CA ASN A 357 15.72 -40.44 -24.08
C ASN A 357 16.73 -41.38 -23.39
N GLN A 358 17.89 -40.86 -22.98
CA GLN A 358 18.86 -41.62 -22.20
C GLN A 358 18.31 -41.96 -20.82
N PHE A 359 17.62 -41.00 -20.19
CA PHE A 359 16.93 -41.22 -18.93
C PHE A 359 15.89 -42.34 -19.04
N ALA A 360 14.99 -42.26 -20.03
CA ALA A 360 13.98 -43.28 -20.30
C ALA A 360 14.59 -44.68 -20.51
N LYS A 361 15.67 -44.79 -21.28
CA LYS A 361 16.39 -46.06 -21.48
C LYS A 361 16.97 -46.61 -20.17
N SER A 362 17.47 -45.73 -19.29
CA SER A 362 17.97 -46.14 -17.98
C SER A 362 16.86 -46.70 -17.11
N LEU A 363 15.69 -46.06 -17.09
CA LEU A 363 14.51 -46.55 -16.36
C LEU A 363 14.06 -47.92 -16.86
N LEU A 364 14.04 -48.15 -18.18
CA LEU A 364 13.71 -49.46 -18.74
C LEU A 364 14.69 -50.56 -18.30
N ARG A 365 15.99 -50.25 -18.23
CA ARG A 365 17.00 -51.17 -17.70
C ARG A 365 16.81 -51.43 -16.21
N ILE A 366 16.54 -50.39 -15.41
CA ILE A 366 16.26 -50.51 -13.97
C ILE A 366 15.05 -51.42 -13.75
N ALA A 367 13.99 -51.25 -14.55
CA ALA A 367 12.79 -52.08 -14.48
C ALA A 367 13.07 -53.56 -14.76
N ASP A 368 13.89 -53.87 -15.78
CA ASP A 368 14.24 -55.26 -16.11
C ASP A 368 15.10 -55.89 -15.00
N ASP A 369 16.02 -55.12 -14.40
CA ASP A 369 16.85 -55.57 -13.26
C ASP A 369 16.03 -55.73 -11.97
N ALA A 370 14.97 -54.95 -11.77
CA ALA A 370 14.21 -54.87 -10.52
C ALA A 370 13.56 -56.22 -10.15
N TRP A 371 13.20 -57.03 -11.13
CA TRP A 371 12.67 -58.40 -10.93
C TRP A 371 13.61 -59.34 -10.17
N ALA A 372 14.92 -59.04 -10.11
CA ALA A 372 15.89 -59.85 -9.36
C ALA A 372 15.90 -59.53 -7.85
N TYR A 373 15.18 -58.51 -7.40
CA TYR A 373 15.20 -58.01 -6.03
C TYR A 373 13.83 -58.16 -5.38
N ASN A 374 13.81 -58.63 -4.13
CA ASN A 374 12.58 -58.76 -3.37
C ASN A 374 12.10 -57.40 -2.89
N GLY A 375 10.79 -57.16 -2.97
CA GLY A 375 10.12 -56.04 -2.32
C GLY A 375 9.44 -56.48 -1.03
N ASP A 376 9.11 -55.51 -0.18
CA ASP A 376 8.29 -55.69 1.03
C ASP A 376 7.38 -54.46 1.20
N CYS A 377 6.36 -54.53 2.03
CA CYS A 377 5.44 -53.41 2.26
C CYS A 377 6.00 -52.34 3.20
N ARG A 378 7.26 -52.54 3.62
CA ARG A 378 8.06 -51.67 4.47
C ARG A 378 9.49 -51.61 3.93
N MET A 379 9.88 -50.46 3.38
CA MET A 379 11.17 -50.30 2.69
C MET A 379 12.01 -49.16 3.32
N PRO A 380 13.35 -49.19 3.20
CA PRO A 380 14.25 -48.16 3.73
C PRO A 380 14.31 -46.93 2.82
N ILE A 381 13.17 -46.23 2.71
CA ILE A 381 12.98 -45.07 1.84
C ILE A 381 13.79 -43.88 2.34
N TRP A 382 13.81 -43.67 3.65
CA TRP A 382 14.43 -42.48 4.24
C TRP A 382 15.94 -42.45 4.02
N LYS A 383 16.60 -43.60 4.20
CA LYS A 383 18.04 -43.75 3.94
C LYS A 383 18.39 -43.42 2.50
N ALA A 384 17.54 -43.77 1.54
CA ALA A 384 17.74 -43.43 0.13
C ALA A 384 17.63 -41.92 -0.11
N LEU A 385 16.64 -41.28 0.52
CA LEU A 385 16.45 -39.83 0.44
C LEU A 385 17.62 -39.07 1.08
N ASP A 386 18.08 -39.47 2.26
CA ASP A 386 19.21 -38.84 2.95
C ASP A 386 20.51 -38.91 2.13
N HIS A 387 20.76 -40.06 1.51
CA HIS A 387 21.96 -40.29 0.69
C HIS A 387 21.92 -39.53 -0.65
N LEU A 388 20.76 -39.09 -1.13
CA LEU A 388 20.64 -38.30 -2.36
C LEU A 388 21.46 -36.99 -2.26
N PHE A 389 21.50 -36.39 -1.07
CA PHE A 389 22.18 -35.11 -0.83
C PHE A 389 23.69 -35.25 -0.62
N ASP A 390 24.20 -36.48 -0.45
CA ASP A 390 25.62 -36.75 -0.25
C ASP A 390 26.42 -36.76 -1.58
N PHE A 391 25.72 -36.80 -2.71
CA PHE A 391 26.36 -36.79 -4.04
C PHE A 391 26.77 -35.38 -4.46
N PRO A 392 27.90 -35.21 -5.19
CA PRO A 392 28.32 -33.90 -5.71
C PRO A 392 27.29 -33.21 -6.61
N SER A 393 26.41 -33.98 -7.26
CA SER A 393 25.35 -33.49 -8.12
C SER A 393 24.13 -32.96 -7.36
N SER A 394 24.19 -32.87 -6.02
CA SER A 394 23.11 -32.32 -5.20
C SER A 394 22.83 -30.83 -5.45
N GLU A 395 23.75 -30.11 -6.12
CA GLU A 395 23.52 -28.73 -6.56
C GLU A 395 22.29 -28.57 -7.48
N TYR A 396 21.94 -29.61 -8.24
CA TYR A 396 20.76 -29.63 -9.12
C TYR A 396 19.44 -29.87 -8.37
N LEU A 397 19.46 -30.11 -7.06
CA LEU A 397 18.25 -30.37 -6.27
C LEU A 397 17.53 -29.08 -5.86
N ARG A 398 18.14 -27.91 -6.02
CA ARG A 398 17.57 -26.63 -5.56
C ARG A 398 16.28 -26.28 -6.30
N GLY A 399 15.15 -26.33 -5.58
CA GLY A 399 13.80 -26.09 -6.10
C GLY A 399 13.36 -27.08 -7.17
N SER A 400 13.95 -28.27 -7.20
CA SER A 400 13.68 -29.33 -8.18
C SER A 400 12.51 -30.23 -7.77
N GLU A 401 11.95 -30.97 -8.73
CA GLU A 401 10.84 -31.92 -8.52
C GLU A 401 11.38 -33.32 -8.22
N LEU A 402 11.22 -33.79 -6.98
CA LEU A 402 11.68 -35.09 -6.53
C LEU A 402 10.48 -36.01 -6.29
N LEU A 403 10.42 -37.12 -7.03
CA LEU A 403 9.39 -38.14 -6.87
C LEU A 403 9.99 -39.42 -6.31
N ILE A 404 9.52 -39.79 -5.11
CA ILE A 404 9.78 -41.09 -4.51
C ILE A 404 8.74 -42.06 -5.06
N VAL A 405 9.16 -43.17 -5.65
CA VAL A 405 8.27 -44.18 -6.25
C VAL A 405 8.45 -45.50 -5.52
N SER A 406 7.43 -45.90 -4.77
CA SER A 406 7.43 -47.15 -4.01
C SER A 406 6.00 -47.64 -3.77
N ALA A 407 5.83 -48.96 -3.65
CA ALA A 407 4.57 -49.55 -3.18
C ALA A 407 4.52 -49.68 -1.64
N ALA A 408 5.65 -49.43 -0.98
CA ALA A 408 5.86 -49.67 0.43
C ALA A 408 5.73 -48.39 1.26
N SER A 409 5.49 -48.59 2.56
CA SER A 409 5.65 -47.53 3.56
C SER A 409 7.12 -47.39 4.00
N PRO A 410 7.57 -46.19 4.42
CA PRO A 410 8.89 -46.03 4.99
C PRO A 410 9.01 -46.82 6.30
N ASN A 411 10.11 -47.55 6.47
CA ASN A 411 10.39 -48.34 7.69
C ASN A 411 11.51 -47.78 8.56
N ASP A 412 12.19 -46.76 8.05
CA ASP A 412 13.36 -46.08 8.58
C ASP A 412 13.12 -44.57 8.73
N ALA A 413 11.88 -44.12 8.59
CA ALA A 413 11.48 -42.77 8.94
C ALA A 413 11.39 -42.66 10.47
N ASP A 414 12.41 -42.03 11.07
CA ASP A 414 12.38 -41.55 12.43
C ASP A 414 12.74 -40.06 12.47
N MET A 415 12.31 -39.34 13.51
CA MET A 415 12.50 -37.88 13.60
C MET A 415 13.97 -37.44 13.56
N ALA A 416 14.91 -38.22 14.09
CA ALA A 416 16.32 -37.87 14.06
C ALA A 416 16.87 -37.95 12.62
N SER A 417 16.45 -39.00 11.91
CA SER A 417 16.76 -39.15 10.48
C SER A 417 16.09 -38.04 9.65
N ILE A 418 14.85 -37.64 9.99
CA ILE A 418 14.15 -36.51 9.36
C ILE A 418 14.95 -35.21 9.49
N HIS A 419 15.36 -34.89 10.72
CA HIS A 419 16.16 -33.71 10.99
C HIS A 419 17.50 -33.74 10.25
N ALA A 420 18.21 -34.87 10.24
CA ALA A 420 19.50 -35.00 9.58
C ALA A 420 19.42 -34.70 8.07
N THR A 421 18.40 -35.20 7.36
CA THR A 421 18.23 -34.89 5.93
C THR A 421 17.82 -33.45 5.71
N MET A 422 16.92 -32.89 6.54
CA MET A 422 16.52 -31.50 6.42
C MET A 422 17.69 -30.54 6.65
N GLU A 423 18.65 -30.90 7.50
CA GLU A 423 19.90 -30.13 7.68
C GLU A 423 20.76 -30.08 6.41
N LYS A 424 20.63 -31.07 5.52
CA LYS A 424 21.31 -31.11 4.21
C LYS A 424 20.59 -30.27 3.14
N PHE A 425 19.36 -29.83 3.40
CA PHE A 425 18.66 -28.95 2.46
C PHE A 425 19.29 -27.56 2.49
N ASP A 426 19.71 -27.12 1.31
CA ASP A 426 20.26 -25.79 1.09
C ASP A 426 19.13 -24.78 0.75
N ILE A 427 19.50 -23.61 0.22
CA ILE A 427 18.55 -22.60 -0.29
C ILE A 427 17.67 -23.22 -1.40
N GLN A 428 16.36 -22.94 -1.36
CA GLN A 428 15.33 -23.49 -2.25
C GLN A 428 15.19 -25.01 -2.12
N THR A 429 14.39 -25.45 -1.13
CA THR A 429 14.07 -26.86 -0.90
C THR A 429 13.50 -27.52 -2.16
N PRO A 430 13.96 -28.73 -2.55
CA PRO A 430 13.25 -29.53 -3.55
C PRO A 430 11.84 -29.84 -3.07
N ILE A 431 10.90 -29.89 -4.00
CA ILE A 431 9.56 -30.40 -3.73
C ILE A 431 9.64 -31.92 -3.72
N VAL A 432 9.34 -32.55 -2.57
CA VAL A 432 9.41 -34.00 -2.44
C VAL A 432 8.00 -34.58 -2.44
N ASP A 433 7.61 -35.17 -3.57
CA ASP A 433 6.36 -35.89 -3.74
C ASP A 433 6.57 -37.40 -3.56
N PHE A 434 5.58 -38.07 -2.96
CA PHE A 434 5.55 -39.51 -2.82
C PHE A 434 4.50 -40.12 -3.74
N LEU A 435 4.97 -40.75 -4.82
CA LEU A 435 4.17 -41.54 -5.74
C LEU A 435 3.98 -42.94 -5.14
N HIS A 436 2.95 -43.08 -4.31
CA HIS A 436 2.63 -44.32 -3.61
C HIS A 436 1.84 -45.24 -4.52
N LEU A 437 2.47 -46.36 -4.90
CA LEU A 437 1.87 -47.34 -5.81
C LEU A 437 0.94 -48.26 -5.05
N ASP A 438 -0.32 -48.34 -5.46
CA ASP A 438 -1.19 -49.42 -5.02
C ASP A 438 -0.78 -50.72 -5.70
N SER A 439 -0.64 -51.78 -4.90
CA SER A 439 -0.18 -53.09 -5.33
C SER A 439 -0.89 -54.18 -4.56
N VAL A 440 -1.32 -55.21 -5.28
CA VAL A 440 -1.96 -56.41 -4.68
C VAL A 440 -1.07 -57.07 -3.62
N LYS A 441 0.27 -56.92 -3.72
CA LYS A 441 1.22 -57.44 -2.73
C LYS A 441 1.23 -56.63 -1.42
N CYS A 442 0.91 -55.34 -1.46
CA CYS A 442 1.05 -54.44 -0.33
C CYS A 442 -0.20 -53.62 -0.06
N ASN A 443 -1.00 -54.11 0.89
CA ASN A 443 -2.09 -53.34 1.48
C ASN A 443 -1.54 -52.56 2.69
N VAL A 444 -1.03 -51.35 2.43
CA VAL A 444 -0.50 -50.47 3.47
C VAL A 444 -1.67 -49.82 4.21
N ASN A 445 -1.71 -49.95 5.53
CA ASN A 445 -2.66 -49.21 6.34
C ASN A 445 -2.25 -47.73 6.37
N ASP A 446 -3.09 -46.86 5.83
CA ASP A 446 -2.80 -45.43 5.73
C ASP A 446 -2.58 -44.72 7.08
N TRP A 447 -3.04 -45.33 8.19
CA TRP A 447 -2.95 -44.75 9.54
C TRP A 447 -1.73 -45.21 10.33
N ILE A 448 -0.76 -45.89 9.70
CA ILE A 448 0.49 -46.23 10.38
C ILE A 448 1.28 -44.96 10.69
N LYS A 449 1.90 -44.95 11.86
CA LYS A 449 2.61 -43.78 12.40
C LYS A 449 3.69 -43.28 11.43
N GLU A 450 4.44 -44.21 10.84
CA GLU A 450 5.56 -43.90 9.95
C GLU A 450 5.12 -43.17 8.66
N LEU A 451 3.93 -43.52 8.13
CA LEU A 451 3.38 -42.82 6.96
C LEU A 451 2.86 -41.42 7.34
N GLY A 452 2.30 -41.27 8.54
CA GLY A 452 1.90 -39.95 9.07
C GLY A 452 3.10 -39.01 9.28
N GLU A 453 4.17 -39.49 9.92
CA GLU A 453 5.42 -38.74 10.09
C GLU A 453 6.05 -38.37 8.74
N PHE A 454 6.03 -39.30 7.79
CA PHE A 454 6.52 -39.05 6.44
C PHE A 454 5.66 -38.01 5.70
N THR A 455 4.33 -38.07 5.82
CA THR A 455 3.41 -37.08 5.22
C THR A 455 3.67 -35.68 5.75
N ASN A 456 3.93 -35.54 7.06
CA ASN A 456 4.31 -34.26 7.65
C ASN A 456 5.60 -33.74 7.01
N PHE A 457 6.62 -34.58 6.83
CA PHE A 457 7.84 -34.19 6.13
C PHE A 457 7.54 -33.72 4.69
N LEU A 458 6.77 -34.47 3.89
CA LEU A 458 6.43 -34.08 2.52
C LEU A 458 5.78 -32.68 2.50
N SER A 459 4.87 -32.42 3.45
CA SER A 459 4.20 -31.12 3.59
C SER A 459 5.16 -29.96 3.87
N THR A 460 6.27 -30.20 4.61
CA THR A 460 7.29 -29.16 4.87
C THR A 460 8.08 -28.77 3.62
N THR A 461 8.13 -29.67 2.62
CA THR A 461 8.75 -29.40 1.32
C THR A 461 7.76 -28.88 0.28
N GLY A 462 6.48 -28.70 0.65
CA GLY A 462 5.39 -28.38 -0.27
C GLY A 462 4.94 -29.55 -1.15
N GLY A 463 5.48 -30.75 -0.92
CA GLY A 463 5.10 -31.97 -1.62
C GLY A 463 3.96 -32.73 -0.95
N MET A 464 3.52 -33.80 -1.59
CA MET A 464 2.33 -34.56 -1.21
C MET A 464 2.41 -36.04 -1.58
N ILE A 465 1.46 -36.83 -1.08
CA ILE A 465 1.29 -38.23 -1.47
C ILE A 465 0.29 -38.30 -2.63
N PHE A 466 0.72 -38.82 -3.77
CA PHE A 466 -0.14 -39.13 -4.90
C PHE A 466 -0.27 -40.65 -5.02
N ARG A 467 -1.46 -41.19 -4.75
CA ARG A 467 -1.74 -42.62 -4.86
C ARG A 467 -2.17 -43.00 -6.28
N VAL A 468 -1.62 -44.10 -6.79
CA VAL A 468 -1.98 -44.60 -8.12
C VAL A 468 -1.71 -46.09 -8.25
N ASP A 469 -2.58 -46.82 -8.94
CA ASP A 469 -2.31 -48.19 -9.34
C ASP A 469 -1.04 -48.29 -10.19
N SER A 470 -0.25 -49.34 -9.96
CA SER A 470 0.96 -49.61 -10.75
C SER A 470 0.72 -49.66 -12.27
N GLU A 471 -0.47 -50.10 -12.69
CA GLU A 471 -0.86 -50.18 -14.11
C GLU A 471 -1.06 -48.80 -14.74
N PHE A 472 -1.59 -47.85 -13.97
CA PHE A 472 -1.96 -46.52 -14.48
C PHE A 472 -0.96 -45.42 -14.12
N VAL A 473 0.17 -45.76 -13.49
CA VAL A 473 1.20 -44.80 -13.04
C VAL A 473 1.61 -43.80 -14.13
N GLY A 474 1.72 -44.25 -15.40
CA GLY A 474 2.09 -43.37 -16.51
C GLY A 474 1.03 -42.31 -16.82
N LEU A 475 -0.26 -42.67 -16.72
CA LEU A 475 -1.37 -41.72 -16.88
C LEU A 475 -1.49 -40.81 -15.66
N GLY A 476 -1.34 -41.37 -14.44
CA GLY A 476 -1.38 -40.62 -13.20
C GLY A 476 -0.29 -39.55 -13.15
N MET A 477 0.96 -39.90 -13.47
CA MET A 477 2.06 -38.94 -13.58
C MET A 477 1.80 -37.88 -14.65
N ASN A 478 1.23 -38.24 -15.79
CA ASN A 478 0.89 -37.29 -16.85
C ASN A 478 -0.23 -36.31 -16.44
N SER A 479 -1.10 -36.69 -15.50
CA SER A 479 -2.11 -35.78 -14.92
C SER A 479 -1.57 -34.96 -13.76
N PHE A 480 -0.67 -35.53 -12.95
CA PHE A 480 -0.17 -34.92 -11.72
C PHE A 480 0.99 -33.95 -11.96
N LEU A 481 2.05 -34.38 -12.66
CA LEU A 481 3.28 -33.59 -12.83
C LEU A 481 3.04 -32.19 -13.43
N PRO A 482 2.21 -32.00 -14.48
CA PRO A 482 1.97 -30.66 -15.03
C PRO A 482 1.42 -29.67 -13.99
N THR A 483 0.76 -30.14 -12.94
CA THR A 483 0.21 -29.28 -11.90
C THR A 483 1.26 -28.71 -10.93
N ARG A 484 2.49 -29.24 -10.98
CA ARG A 484 3.58 -28.82 -10.07
C ARG A 484 4.32 -27.58 -10.55
N TYR A 485 4.25 -27.24 -11.84
CA TYR A 485 4.89 -26.03 -12.35
C TYR A 485 4.42 -24.81 -11.56
N ALA A 486 5.39 -24.11 -11.00
CA ALA A 486 5.15 -22.86 -10.31
C ALA A 486 4.07 -22.97 -9.21
N SER A 487 3.98 -24.12 -8.54
CA SER A 487 2.93 -24.41 -7.57
C SER A 487 3.25 -23.90 -6.16
N GLN A 488 2.21 -23.50 -5.43
CA GLN A 488 2.27 -23.01 -4.05
C GLN A 488 1.21 -23.69 -3.20
N LEU A 489 1.60 -24.23 -2.05
CA LEU A 489 0.66 -24.84 -1.12
C LEU A 489 -0.24 -23.75 -0.50
N LEU A 490 -1.55 -23.84 -0.68
CA LEU A 490 -2.53 -22.89 -0.14
C LEU A 490 -3.14 -23.40 1.17
N SER A 491 -3.40 -24.70 1.24
CA SER A 491 -3.87 -25.35 2.45
C SER A 491 -3.56 -26.82 2.43
N TYR A 492 -3.25 -27.35 3.61
CA TYR A 492 -3.18 -28.76 3.90
C TYR A 492 -4.11 -29.07 5.07
N SER A 493 -4.93 -30.11 4.93
CA SER A 493 -5.76 -30.60 6.02
C SER A 493 -5.61 -32.11 6.11
N ASP A 494 -5.41 -32.61 7.32
CA ASP A 494 -5.35 -34.04 7.63
C ASP A 494 -6.50 -34.36 8.59
N PRO A 495 -7.74 -34.42 8.08
CA PRO A 495 -8.88 -34.66 8.93
C PRO A 495 -8.88 -36.12 9.39
N LEU A 496 -9.10 -36.32 10.69
CA LEU A 496 -9.33 -37.66 11.26
C LEU A 496 -10.53 -38.38 10.59
N ASN A 497 -11.49 -37.62 10.05
CA ASN A 497 -12.63 -38.14 9.28
C ASN A 497 -12.88 -37.29 8.03
N CYS A 498 -12.92 -37.93 6.87
CA CYS A 498 -13.08 -37.29 5.56
C CYS A 498 -14.55 -37.08 5.20
N THR A 499 -15.33 -36.55 6.14
CA THR A 499 -16.76 -36.23 5.96
C THR A 499 -16.97 -34.77 6.27
N ASP A 500 -17.50 -34.04 5.29
CA ASP A 500 -17.75 -32.60 5.35
C ASP A 500 -16.54 -31.79 5.86
N ASN A 501 -15.33 -32.16 5.41
CA ASN A 501 -14.13 -31.44 5.80
C ASN A 501 -14.06 -30.11 5.04
N GLU A 502 -14.16 -29.00 5.78
CA GLU A 502 -14.12 -27.65 5.22
C GLU A 502 -12.70 -27.08 5.24
N ILE A 503 -12.25 -26.63 4.08
CA ILE A 503 -10.95 -26.02 3.85
C ILE A 503 -11.18 -24.60 3.34
N PHE A 504 -10.53 -23.62 3.96
CA PHE A 504 -10.59 -22.23 3.54
C PHE A 504 -9.27 -21.86 2.89
N ILE A 505 -9.32 -21.33 1.67
CA ILE A 505 -8.15 -20.80 0.97
C ILE A 505 -8.38 -19.33 0.64
N GLN A 506 -7.31 -18.55 0.74
CA GLN A 506 -7.30 -17.18 0.24
C GLN A 506 -6.69 -17.17 -1.16
N VAL A 507 -7.36 -16.51 -2.09
CA VAL A 507 -6.95 -16.42 -3.49
C VAL A 507 -6.81 -14.94 -3.84
N ASP A 508 -5.66 -14.57 -4.39
CA ASP A 508 -5.37 -13.22 -4.90
C ASP A 508 -6.02 -12.99 -6.29
N THR A 509 -5.73 -11.84 -6.90
CA THR A 509 -6.35 -11.43 -8.17
C THR A 509 -5.82 -12.24 -9.36
N ASP A 510 -4.61 -12.80 -9.24
CA ASP A 510 -3.80 -13.25 -10.36
C ASP A 510 -3.43 -14.73 -10.29
N MET A 511 -3.82 -15.40 -9.21
CA MET A 511 -3.85 -16.85 -9.11
C MET A 511 -4.58 -17.45 -10.33
N ALA A 512 -3.83 -18.09 -11.22
CA ALA A 512 -4.38 -18.57 -12.49
C ALA A 512 -5.24 -19.82 -12.30
N ILE A 513 -4.76 -20.77 -11.51
CA ILE A 513 -5.41 -22.06 -11.33
C ILE A 513 -5.20 -22.56 -9.90
N VAL A 514 -6.24 -23.17 -9.34
CA VAL A 514 -6.19 -23.86 -8.05
C VAL A 514 -6.45 -25.33 -8.29
N PHE A 515 -5.56 -26.17 -7.77
CA PHE A 515 -5.67 -27.62 -7.77
C PHE A 515 -6.13 -28.13 -6.41
N ILE A 516 -7.01 -29.14 -6.45
CA ILE A 516 -7.58 -29.78 -5.27
C ILE A 516 -7.34 -31.28 -5.42
N MET A 517 -6.57 -31.85 -4.50
CA MET A 517 -6.26 -33.27 -4.47
C MET A 517 -6.91 -33.90 -3.23
N VAL A 518 -7.66 -34.99 -3.42
CA VAL A 518 -8.33 -35.71 -2.33
C VAL A 518 -8.14 -37.21 -2.51
N GLY A 519 -7.67 -37.89 -1.47
CA GLY A 519 -7.51 -39.34 -1.43
C GLY A 519 -8.78 -40.07 -0.98
N GLY A 520 -8.89 -41.33 -1.39
CA GLY A 520 -9.93 -42.26 -0.97
C GLY A 520 -11.13 -42.38 -1.92
N GLN A 521 -11.87 -43.46 -1.73
CA GLN A 521 -12.91 -43.91 -2.64
C GLN A 521 -14.10 -42.97 -2.68
N GLY A 522 -14.56 -42.69 -3.90
CA GLY A 522 -15.74 -41.87 -4.15
C GLY A 522 -15.57 -40.43 -3.67
N ALA A 523 -14.35 -39.90 -3.78
CA ALA A 523 -14.04 -38.54 -3.40
C ALA A 523 -14.94 -37.53 -4.13
N LYS A 524 -15.43 -36.54 -3.37
CA LYS A 524 -16.27 -35.44 -3.84
C LYS A 524 -15.78 -34.13 -3.26
N MET A 525 -16.00 -33.06 -4.00
CA MET A 525 -15.75 -31.70 -3.53
C MET A 525 -16.89 -30.76 -3.91
N GLU A 526 -17.14 -29.80 -3.04
CA GLU A 526 -18.04 -28.65 -3.27
C GLU A 526 -17.27 -27.37 -3.00
N ILE A 527 -17.48 -26.34 -3.81
CA ILE A 527 -16.75 -25.07 -3.70
C ILE A 527 -17.76 -23.93 -3.55
N GLU A 528 -17.65 -23.20 -2.44
CA GLU A 528 -18.36 -21.95 -2.20
C GLU A 528 -17.42 -20.78 -2.50
N THR A 529 -17.81 -19.93 -3.44
CA THR A 529 -17.04 -18.74 -3.85
C THR A 529 -17.19 -17.64 -2.80
N PRO A 530 -16.31 -16.60 -2.80
CA PRO A 530 -16.45 -15.44 -1.91
C PRO A 530 -17.82 -14.74 -1.99
N LYS A 531 -18.53 -14.88 -3.12
CA LYS A 531 -19.86 -14.32 -3.36
C LYS A 531 -21.02 -15.29 -3.03
N LYS A 532 -20.71 -16.48 -2.50
CA LYS A 532 -21.61 -17.58 -2.06
C LYS A 532 -22.57 -18.18 -3.10
N LYS A 533 -22.87 -17.50 -4.19
CA LYS A 533 -23.91 -17.90 -5.17
C LYS A 533 -23.41 -18.06 -6.60
N ASP A 534 -22.17 -17.71 -6.89
CA ASP A 534 -21.62 -17.84 -8.23
C ASP A 534 -21.13 -19.28 -8.44
N PRO A 535 -21.65 -20.01 -9.45
CA PRO A 535 -21.13 -21.32 -9.77
C PRO A 535 -19.71 -21.21 -10.33
N ILE A 536 -18.83 -22.10 -9.87
CA ILE A 536 -17.48 -22.26 -10.39
C ILE A 536 -17.38 -23.55 -11.19
N THR A 537 -16.74 -23.47 -12.35
CA THR A 537 -16.49 -24.66 -13.19
C THR A 537 -15.24 -25.34 -12.68
N THR A 538 -15.33 -26.65 -12.45
CA THR A 538 -14.22 -27.48 -12.02
C THR A 538 -13.89 -28.50 -13.10
N PHE A 539 -12.61 -28.75 -13.35
CA PHE A 539 -12.15 -29.77 -14.27
C PHE A 539 -11.45 -30.89 -13.50
N GLN A 540 -11.79 -32.15 -13.80
CA GLN A 540 -11.19 -33.30 -13.15
C GLN A 540 -10.05 -33.85 -14.03
N TRP A 541 -8.83 -33.80 -13.50
CA TRP A 541 -7.60 -34.28 -14.17
C TRP A 541 -7.33 -35.76 -13.90
N TRP A 542 -7.72 -36.22 -12.71
CA TRP A 542 -7.53 -37.60 -12.27
C TRP A 542 -8.72 -38.07 -11.43
N ASN A 543 -9.12 -39.31 -11.65
CA ASN A 543 -10.15 -39.96 -10.85
C ASN A 543 -9.91 -41.46 -10.77
N SER A 544 -9.73 -41.95 -9.56
CA SER A 544 -9.53 -43.35 -9.21
C SER A 544 -10.19 -43.64 -7.86
N ASP A 545 -10.16 -44.89 -7.40
CA ASP A 545 -10.69 -45.23 -6.07
C ASP A 545 -9.71 -44.80 -4.96
N GLU A 546 -8.47 -44.50 -5.30
CA GLU A 546 -7.39 -44.16 -4.38
C GLU A 546 -7.16 -42.64 -4.31
N GLN A 547 -7.30 -41.95 -5.44
CA GLN A 547 -6.98 -40.54 -5.58
C GLN A 547 -7.88 -39.82 -6.60
N SER A 548 -8.23 -38.58 -6.30
CA SER A 548 -8.85 -37.65 -7.25
C SER A 548 -8.12 -36.31 -7.26
N LEU A 549 -8.03 -35.71 -8.46
CA LEU A 549 -7.40 -34.41 -8.69
C LEU A 549 -8.31 -33.55 -9.55
N TRP A 550 -8.65 -32.38 -9.03
CA TRP A 550 -9.42 -31.36 -9.74
C TRP A 550 -8.65 -30.07 -9.88
N SER A 551 -9.13 -29.21 -10.77
CA SER A 551 -8.73 -27.82 -10.86
C SER A 551 -9.95 -26.91 -10.96
N MET A 552 -9.75 -25.66 -10.57
CA MET A 552 -10.67 -24.56 -10.79
C MET A 552 -9.90 -23.30 -11.21
N TYR A 553 -10.59 -22.44 -11.95
CA TYR A 553 -10.11 -21.11 -12.29
C TYR A 553 -10.85 -20.10 -11.40
N PRO A 554 -10.17 -19.44 -10.45
CA PRO A 554 -10.81 -18.44 -9.60
C PRO A 554 -11.33 -17.27 -10.45
N LYS A 555 -12.47 -16.71 -10.06
CA LYS A 555 -13.15 -15.63 -10.79
C LYS A 555 -12.95 -14.27 -10.13
N TYR A 556 -12.73 -14.26 -8.82
CA TYR A 556 -12.58 -13.07 -8.00
C TYR A 556 -11.60 -13.39 -6.88
N PRO A 557 -10.79 -12.41 -6.43
CA PRO A 557 -9.99 -12.56 -5.23
C PRO A 557 -10.90 -12.71 -3.99
N GLY A 558 -10.37 -13.36 -2.95
CA GLY A 558 -11.02 -13.53 -1.66
C GLY A 558 -10.93 -14.95 -1.11
N ILE A 559 -11.74 -15.22 -0.08
CA ILE A 559 -11.74 -16.50 0.62
C ILE A 559 -12.73 -17.47 -0.05
N TYR A 560 -12.21 -18.59 -0.53
CA TYR A 560 -12.99 -19.72 -1.02
C TYR A 560 -13.11 -20.77 0.06
N LYS A 561 -14.29 -21.41 0.14
CA LYS A 561 -14.51 -22.57 1.01
C LYS A 561 -14.66 -23.82 0.16
N ILE A 562 -13.86 -24.83 0.42
CA ILE A 562 -13.85 -26.12 -0.26
C ILE A 562 -14.29 -27.17 0.75
N THR A 563 -15.38 -27.87 0.47
CA THR A 563 -15.88 -28.97 1.31
C THR A 563 -15.56 -30.29 0.61
N VAL A 564 -14.79 -31.17 1.25
CA VAL A 564 -14.37 -32.45 0.68
C VAL A 564 -14.93 -33.64 1.46
N ASN A 565 -15.21 -34.72 0.73
CA ASN A 565 -15.78 -35.95 1.25
C ASN A 565 -15.14 -37.17 0.56
N SER A 566 -14.69 -38.19 1.29
CA SER A 566 -14.23 -39.48 0.70
C SER A 566 -14.32 -40.64 1.69
N LYS A 567 -14.08 -41.88 1.23
CA LYS A 567 -14.19 -43.12 2.03
C LYS A 567 -12.93 -43.99 1.94
N GLY A 568 -12.69 -44.83 2.94
CA GLY A 568 -11.82 -46.01 2.81
C GLY A 568 -10.30 -45.78 2.92
N SER A 569 -9.82 -44.53 2.89
CA SER A 569 -8.39 -44.17 2.92
C SER A 569 -8.14 -42.85 3.66
N MET A 570 -6.88 -42.53 3.99
CA MET A 570 -6.50 -41.22 4.53
C MET A 570 -6.64 -40.15 3.43
N CYS A 571 -7.70 -39.35 3.49
CA CYS A 571 -8.04 -38.46 2.38
C CYS A 571 -7.06 -37.33 2.13
N SER A 572 -6.27 -36.94 3.15
CA SER A 572 -5.16 -35.99 3.04
C SER A 572 -5.40 -34.84 2.04
N PRO A 573 -6.51 -34.10 2.13
CA PRO A 573 -6.82 -33.11 1.11
C PRO A 573 -5.75 -32.02 1.05
N VAL A 574 -5.20 -31.85 -0.14
CA VAL A 574 -4.18 -30.85 -0.45
C VAL A 574 -4.77 -29.86 -1.44
N VAL A 575 -4.67 -28.57 -1.13
CA VAL A 575 -5.07 -27.50 -2.03
C VAL A 575 -3.86 -26.63 -2.31
N TYR A 576 -3.53 -26.48 -3.59
CA TYR A 576 -2.38 -25.72 -4.03
C TYR A 576 -2.74 -24.88 -5.26
N GLY A 577 -2.17 -23.69 -5.32
CA GLY A 577 -2.31 -22.78 -6.45
C GLY A 577 -1.15 -22.96 -7.42
N SER A 578 -1.35 -22.59 -8.67
CA SER A 578 -0.26 -22.31 -9.60
C SER A 578 -0.54 -20.98 -10.26
N VAL A 579 0.53 -20.20 -10.40
CA VAL A 579 0.51 -18.93 -11.13
C VAL A 579 0.38 -19.13 -12.65
N GLY A 580 0.49 -20.38 -13.15
CA GLY A 580 0.31 -20.74 -14.55
C GLY A 580 1.39 -20.19 -15.49
N ALA A 581 1.73 -20.89 -16.58
CA ALA A 581 2.46 -20.30 -17.71
C ALA A 581 1.56 -19.84 -18.85
N ILE A 582 0.26 -19.73 -18.61
CA ILE A 582 -0.69 -19.12 -19.56
C ILE A 582 -0.88 -17.63 -19.23
N ALA A 583 0.24 -17.03 -18.84
CA ALA A 583 0.43 -15.63 -18.58
C ALA A 583 1.73 -15.18 -19.27
N GLU A 584 2.03 -15.70 -20.47
CA GLU A 584 2.80 -14.91 -21.44
C GLU A 584 1.99 -13.62 -21.71
N GLY A 585 2.12 -12.65 -20.80
CA GLY A 585 1.37 -11.39 -20.79
C GLY A 585 0.49 -11.10 -19.56
N ASN A 586 0.48 -11.90 -18.48
CA ASN A 586 -0.10 -11.43 -17.20
C ASN A 586 1.03 -11.12 -16.20
N PRO A 587 1.44 -9.84 -16.03
CA PRO A 587 2.59 -9.44 -15.21
C PRO A 587 2.37 -9.59 -13.69
N HIS A 588 1.25 -10.17 -13.27
CA HIS A 588 0.75 -10.05 -11.90
C HIS A 588 0.80 -11.34 -11.07
N ALA A 589 1.32 -12.43 -11.60
CA ALA A 589 1.31 -13.70 -10.90
C ALA A 589 2.51 -13.80 -9.92
N ALA A 590 2.24 -13.76 -8.61
CA ALA A 590 3.25 -13.76 -7.56
C ALA A 590 3.46 -15.14 -6.92
N GLN A 591 4.72 -15.46 -6.66
CA GLN A 591 5.11 -16.64 -5.89
C GLN A 591 5.93 -16.27 -4.67
N VAL A 592 5.56 -16.81 -3.52
CA VAL A 592 6.33 -16.65 -2.29
C VAL A 592 7.31 -17.80 -2.12
N PHE A 593 8.60 -17.48 -2.04
CA PHE A 593 9.64 -18.35 -1.50
C PHE A 593 9.87 -18.00 -0.05
N SER A 594 10.07 -19.00 0.80
CA SER A 594 10.20 -18.79 2.24
C SER A 594 11.33 -19.60 2.87
N GLY A 595 11.75 -19.17 4.05
CA GLY A 595 12.65 -19.91 4.92
C GLY A 595 12.89 -19.17 6.23
N PHE A 596 13.90 -19.59 6.98
CA PHE A 596 14.16 -19.13 8.34
C PHE A 596 15.61 -18.73 8.53
N ILE A 597 15.84 -17.54 9.12
CA ILE A 597 17.18 -17.08 9.54
C ILE A 597 17.25 -16.98 11.06
N GLN A 598 18.46 -17.12 11.60
CA GLN A 598 18.70 -17.06 13.05
C GLN A 598 19.25 -15.69 13.52
N SER A 599 19.43 -14.75 12.60
CA SER A 599 19.93 -13.40 12.91
C SER A 599 19.28 -12.35 12.03
N TYR A 600 18.74 -11.31 12.66
CA TYR A 600 17.97 -10.24 12.04
C TYR A 600 18.77 -9.39 11.03
N ASN A 601 20.08 -9.18 11.27
CA ASN A 601 20.85 -8.14 10.56
C ASN A 601 21.78 -8.63 9.44
N TYR A 602 22.15 -9.92 9.41
CA TYR A 602 23.32 -10.35 8.62
C TYR A 602 23.11 -11.56 7.71
N LEU A 603 22.04 -12.33 7.93
CA LEU A 603 21.83 -13.58 7.21
C LEU A 603 20.80 -13.39 6.09
N ASN A 604 21.22 -13.68 4.86
CA ASN A 604 20.36 -13.73 3.68
C ASN A 604 20.36 -15.14 3.05
N THR A 605 20.90 -16.13 3.77
CA THR A 605 20.86 -17.55 3.43
C THR A 605 19.90 -18.23 4.40
N PRO A 606 18.60 -18.32 4.08
CA PRO A 606 17.64 -18.96 4.96
C PRO A 606 17.81 -20.47 4.95
N LYS A 607 17.49 -21.06 6.11
CA LYS A 607 17.28 -22.49 6.26
C LYS A 607 15.82 -22.83 5.93
N PRO A 608 15.53 -24.02 5.40
CA PRO A 608 14.16 -24.42 5.12
C PRO A 608 13.37 -24.85 6.37
N TYR A 609 14.03 -24.89 7.53
CA TYR A 609 13.43 -25.24 8.82
C TYR A 609 13.81 -24.22 9.90
N ALA A 610 12.92 -24.09 10.89
CA ALA A 610 13.19 -23.33 12.10
C ALA A 610 14.10 -24.14 13.04
N VAL A 611 15.12 -23.49 13.60
CA VAL A 611 16.12 -24.12 14.47
C VAL A 611 15.59 -24.20 15.91
N TYR A 612 15.52 -25.42 16.45
CA TYR A 612 15.11 -25.66 17.84
C TYR A 612 16.04 -24.96 18.84
N GLY A 613 15.46 -24.35 19.88
CA GLY A 613 16.22 -23.65 20.93
C GLY A 613 16.89 -22.34 20.49
N ALA A 614 16.73 -21.94 19.23
CA ALA A 614 17.24 -20.67 18.69
C ALA A 614 16.10 -19.70 18.36
N VAL A 615 16.45 -18.42 18.27
CA VAL A 615 15.55 -17.40 17.73
C VAL A 615 15.49 -17.58 16.21
N ASN A 616 14.29 -17.65 15.66
CA ASN A 616 14.03 -17.78 14.23
C ASN A 616 13.22 -16.58 13.73
N PHE A 617 13.59 -16.10 12.55
CA PHE A 617 12.86 -15.09 11.80
C PHE A 617 12.43 -15.73 10.47
N PRO A 618 11.13 -15.81 10.17
CA PRO A 618 10.70 -16.24 8.85
C PRO A 618 11.02 -15.13 7.85
N VAL A 619 11.55 -15.49 6.69
CA VAL A 619 11.89 -14.55 5.62
C VAL A 619 11.27 -15.01 4.32
N PHE A 620 10.96 -14.04 3.46
CA PHE A 620 10.21 -14.28 2.24
C PHE A 620 10.80 -13.52 1.06
N HIS A 621 10.66 -14.10 -0.13
CA HIS A 621 10.91 -13.47 -1.41
C HIS A 621 9.66 -13.62 -2.27
N ILE A 622 9.23 -12.54 -2.92
CA ILE A 622 8.18 -12.60 -3.93
C ILE A 622 8.86 -12.67 -5.30
N LEU A 623 8.65 -13.76 -6.02
CA LEU A 623 8.96 -13.83 -7.45
C LEU A 623 7.75 -13.33 -8.23
N GLU A 624 7.90 -12.20 -8.90
CA GLU A 624 6.89 -11.54 -9.73
C GLU A 624 7.51 -11.10 -11.06
N GLN A 625 6.69 -11.02 -12.12
CA GLN A 625 7.13 -10.52 -13.42
C GLN A 625 6.91 -9.00 -13.49
N GLN A 626 7.90 -8.20 -13.08
CA GLN A 626 7.75 -6.74 -13.02
C GLN A 626 7.52 -6.10 -14.41
N ASP A 627 6.37 -5.43 -14.59
CA ASP A 627 6.17 -4.40 -15.62
C ASP A 627 6.32 -3.00 -14.98
N ALA A 628 6.86 -2.04 -15.72
CA ALA A 628 7.17 -0.69 -15.26
C ALA A 628 5.92 0.15 -14.87
N GLN A 629 4.72 -0.36 -15.12
CA GLN A 629 3.45 0.35 -14.93
C GLN A 629 2.66 -0.13 -13.70
N THR A 630 3.08 -1.21 -13.05
CA THR A 630 2.33 -1.86 -11.98
C THR A 630 3.07 -1.78 -10.65
N PRO A 631 2.36 -1.46 -9.55
CA PRO A 631 2.97 -1.52 -8.23
C PRO A 631 3.41 -2.96 -7.93
N PRO A 632 4.54 -3.16 -7.24
CA PRO A 632 4.99 -4.48 -6.85
C PRO A 632 4.00 -5.12 -5.86
N GLU A 633 3.88 -6.44 -5.94
CA GLU A 633 3.12 -7.21 -4.97
C GLU A 633 3.76 -7.10 -3.57
N THR A 634 2.92 -7.11 -2.54
CA THR A 634 3.36 -6.86 -1.16
C THR A 634 2.85 -7.93 -0.21
N LEU A 635 3.75 -8.39 0.67
CA LEU A 635 3.39 -9.28 1.77
C LEU A 635 3.12 -8.46 3.02
N PHE A 636 1.96 -8.70 3.65
CA PHE A 636 1.54 -7.98 4.84
C PHE A 636 1.64 -8.83 6.11
N MET A 637 1.35 -10.11 5.99
CA MET A 637 1.19 -11.01 7.12
C MET A 637 1.73 -12.40 6.76
N ALA A 638 2.27 -13.09 7.75
CA ALA A 638 2.56 -14.51 7.70
C ALA A 638 1.90 -15.20 8.88
N ILE A 639 1.29 -16.35 8.62
CA ILE A 639 0.65 -17.21 9.62
C ILE A 639 1.37 -18.56 9.62
N MET A 640 2.03 -18.86 10.72
CA MET A 640 2.68 -20.16 10.95
C MET A 640 1.81 -20.99 11.87
N THR A 641 1.27 -22.09 11.34
CA THR A 641 0.52 -23.06 12.13
C THR A 641 1.46 -24.10 12.69
N ARG A 642 1.37 -24.34 14.00
CA ARG A 642 2.18 -25.34 14.71
C ARG A 642 1.31 -26.56 15.01
N LYS A 643 1.78 -27.74 14.63
CA LYS A 643 1.13 -29.02 14.92
C LYS A 643 2.09 -29.87 15.72
N SER A 644 1.65 -30.37 16.87
CA SER A 644 2.43 -31.34 17.64
C SER A 644 2.49 -32.67 16.87
N ILE A 645 3.46 -33.53 17.19
CA ILE A 645 3.54 -34.90 16.63
C ILE A 645 2.26 -35.70 16.91
N GLU A 646 1.58 -35.44 18.03
CA GLU A 646 0.31 -36.11 18.37
C GLU A 646 -0.88 -35.59 17.55
N GLY A 647 -0.64 -34.63 16.65
CA GLY A 647 -1.61 -34.08 15.72
C GLY A 647 -2.50 -32.98 16.31
N SER A 648 -2.23 -32.52 17.53
CA SER A 648 -2.94 -31.39 18.12
C SER A 648 -2.43 -30.09 17.51
N ASN A 649 -3.33 -29.31 16.90
CA ASN A 649 -3.02 -27.94 16.50
C ASN A 649 -2.74 -27.11 17.74
N GLU A 650 -1.59 -26.43 17.74
CA GLU A 650 -1.22 -25.45 18.74
C GLU A 650 -1.55 -24.03 18.26
N GLU A 651 -1.33 -23.04 19.14
CA GLU A 651 -1.56 -21.64 18.81
C GLU A 651 -0.64 -21.21 17.65
N SER A 652 -1.25 -20.75 16.56
CA SER A 652 -0.53 -20.26 15.40
C SER A 652 0.25 -19.00 15.75
N TYR A 653 1.43 -18.86 15.17
CA TYR A 653 2.19 -17.63 15.22
C TYR A 653 1.78 -16.74 14.05
N THR A 654 1.19 -15.60 14.36
CA THR A 654 0.88 -14.56 13.37
C THR A 654 1.90 -13.44 13.48
N SER A 655 2.47 -13.06 12.35
CA SER A 655 3.40 -11.94 12.29
C SER A 655 3.09 -11.03 11.12
N ASP A 656 3.09 -9.73 11.39
CA ASP A 656 3.27 -8.73 10.36
C ASP A 656 4.64 -8.93 9.71
N VAL A 657 4.78 -8.55 8.45
CA VAL A 657 5.98 -8.76 7.66
C VAL A 657 6.60 -7.42 7.30
N ASP A 658 7.88 -7.26 7.65
CA ASP A 658 8.65 -6.05 7.41
C ASP A 658 9.50 -6.19 6.14
N LEU A 659 9.65 -5.09 5.41
CA LEU A 659 10.52 -5.01 4.23
C LEU A 659 11.99 -4.99 4.62
N ARG A 660 12.81 -5.65 3.81
CA ARG A 660 14.27 -5.68 3.89
C ARG A 660 14.88 -5.16 2.60
N ASP A 661 15.84 -4.27 2.73
CA ASP A 661 16.55 -3.63 1.64
C ASP A 661 17.90 -4.33 1.37
N GLY A 662 18.28 -4.45 0.10
CA GLY A 662 19.52 -5.12 -0.31
C GLY A 662 19.57 -6.64 -0.07
N CYS A 663 18.45 -7.26 0.32
CA CYS A 663 18.34 -8.69 0.60
C CYS A 663 17.67 -9.43 -0.55
N SER A 664 18.05 -10.70 -0.78
CA SER A 664 17.35 -11.58 -1.74
C SER A 664 15.99 -11.99 -1.19
N TYR A 665 15.90 -12.28 0.11
CA TYR A 665 14.62 -12.40 0.82
C TYR A 665 14.23 -11.03 1.37
N THR A 666 13.41 -10.32 0.60
CA THR A 666 13.03 -8.91 0.78
C THR A 666 12.01 -8.67 1.88
N TYR A 667 11.49 -9.72 2.50
CA TYR A 667 10.48 -9.65 3.54
C TYR A 667 10.88 -10.48 4.76
N MET A 668 10.48 -10.07 5.96
CA MET A 668 10.77 -10.79 7.20
C MET A 668 9.69 -10.61 8.25
N GLY A 669 9.28 -11.71 8.87
CA GLY A 669 8.42 -11.67 10.04
C GLY A 669 9.20 -11.49 11.35
N LYS A 670 8.45 -11.24 12.42
CA LYS A 670 8.94 -11.10 13.79
C LYS A 670 9.64 -12.38 14.26
N ALA A 671 10.45 -12.23 15.31
CA ALA A 671 11.17 -13.30 15.97
C ALA A 671 10.23 -14.27 16.71
N PHE A 672 10.50 -15.57 16.60
CA PHE A 672 9.91 -16.61 17.45
C PHE A 672 10.96 -17.63 17.89
N THR A 673 10.60 -18.51 18.82
CA THR A 673 11.47 -19.58 19.30
C THR A 673 10.68 -20.88 19.37
N CYS A 674 11.22 -21.95 18.80
CA CYS A 674 10.63 -23.28 18.93
C CYS A 674 10.89 -23.80 20.35
N VAL A 675 9.83 -23.98 21.14
CA VAL A 675 9.93 -24.34 22.57
C VAL A 675 9.76 -25.83 22.85
N ALA A 676 9.19 -26.61 21.93
CA ALA A 676 9.13 -28.06 22.02
C ALA A 676 9.96 -28.69 20.89
N GLU A 677 10.53 -29.86 21.20
CA GLU A 677 11.28 -30.65 20.21
C GLU A 677 10.29 -31.32 19.25
N ASN A 678 10.67 -31.37 17.97
CA ASN A 678 9.97 -32.10 16.92
C ASN A 678 8.57 -31.59 16.54
N ASP A 679 8.26 -30.31 16.78
CA ASP A 679 7.03 -29.72 16.25
C ASP A 679 7.09 -29.56 14.73
N VAL A 680 5.95 -29.78 14.08
CA VAL A 680 5.79 -29.48 12.66
C VAL A 680 5.25 -28.07 12.52
N ILE A 681 5.96 -27.24 11.75
CA ILE A 681 5.53 -25.88 11.42
C ILE A 681 5.13 -25.86 9.95
N THR A 682 3.89 -25.47 9.69
CA THR A 682 3.40 -25.18 8.34
C THR A 682 3.25 -23.67 8.21
N LEU A 683 3.95 -23.09 7.25
CA LEU A 683 3.93 -21.67 6.97
C LEU A 683 2.91 -21.38 5.86
N SER A 684 2.00 -20.44 6.13
CA SER A 684 1.12 -19.80 5.16
C SER A 684 1.39 -18.31 5.16
N VAL A 685 1.37 -17.67 3.99
CA VAL A 685 1.73 -16.27 3.81
C VAL A 685 0.67 -15.59 2.96
#